data_AF-A0A957GJY5-F1
#
_entry.id   AF-A0A957GJY5-F1
#
_cell.length_a   1.000
_cell.length_b   1.000
_cell.length_c   1.000
_cell.angle_alpha   90.00
_cell.angle_beta   90.00
_cell.angle_gamma   90.00
#
_symmetry.space_group_name_H-M   'P 1'
#
loop_
_entity.id
_entity.type
_entity.pdbx_description
1 polymer ?
#
loop_
_entity_poly.entity_id
_entity_poly.type
_entity_poly.pdbx_seq_one_letter_code
_entity_poly.pdbx_strand_id
1 'polypeptide(L)'
;MDWLSLIIGLLIGWIVGMLIDYFYWRPRRICTEAEKNLTASLRDAEANNQGLQTQLANFRVNGKRLETLEAELKGKERELADVAASHALRAGELAALSTSLDGRQGELDKLMLNLNGRKSNLDDLAASYAVTEQRLTDWEADLQTRGTELDDLNLRYDNRGAELATLAASLNTRQSELDDLALNYNATEQRLGDWEARLNAREAELDNLSLSHDNRGAELAVLAANLNGRQSELDGLNLTHNATQQWLGKWEADLNAREAELGDLSLSYDNRAAELAALSASLDARRGELDDLSAELNGRSHHLATLQADLDARAAELPELEAAQSRIAALEADLAASRAESETLNAQLSSSLTANVTTADDDDDGFSLAGLGAGLAAAAGAVGGAIAALFDRDEAPEIELDDPNMETGTIMLAGTGRPNTAVELLVNNNAVGTAVVDENGRWSLPTAITNAGDYEVTTRYLDDDGEPQDVSAPYYLFLAAPREWAKLRTLDPVLGAFSPVGDGMVTGSFSMAGEGEPGTSVHFWVGESEIGKTAVSDDGTWAYQTEITAPSGTHDVIARMVNSDGRSLMRSKVRPIYFGAPDDLKIVWGIGPKIEQLLNAKGIYTFAKLAETSSEFIDQLLDEAGPRFRLSNHEAWPEQARLAAESAWDALKEYQEKLDWRKGGLHE
;
A
#
# COMPACT_ATOMS: atom_id res chain seq x y z
N MET A 1 -32.03 -104.45 270.07
CA MET A 1 -32.29 -103.13 270.65
C MET A 1 -31.19 -102.17 270.22
N ASP A 2 -31.40 -101.26 269.27
CA ASP A 2 -32.44 -101.29 268.23
C ASP A 2 -31.99 -100.50 266.99
N TRP A 3 -32.55 -100.81 265.81
CA TRP A 3 -31.96 -100.41 264.52
C TRP A 3 -32.69 -99.29 263.77
N LEU A 4 -33.96 -98.98 264.12
CA LEU A 4 -34.79 -98.09 263.29
C LEU A 4 -34.59 -96.59 263.54
N SER A 5 -34.38 -96.19 264.80
CA SER A 5 -34.44 -94.77 265.21
C SER A 5 -33.28 -93.91 264.68
N LEU A 6 -32.10 -94.52 264.51
CA LEU A 6 -30.86 -93.82 264.15
C LEU A 6 -30.84 -93.44 262.66
N ILE A 7 -31.50 -94.23 261.81
CA ILE A 7 -31.59 -94.03 260.36
C ILE A 7 -32.47 -92.83 260.00
N ILE A 8 -33.55 -92.58 260.77
CA ILE A 8 -34.50 -91.49 260.49
C ILE A 8 -33.93 -90.11 260.87
N GLY A 9 -33.19 -90.01 261.98
CA GLY A 9 -32.62 -88.74 262.44
C GLY A 9 -31.57 -88.14 261.49
N LEU A 10 -30.80 -89.00 260.81
CA LEU A 10 -29.71 -88.57 259.92
C LEU A 10 -30.23 -88.07 258.56
N LEU A 11 -31.33 -88.65 258.06
CA LEU A 11 -31.96 -88.28 256.79
C LEU A 11 -32.59 -86.88 256.80
N ILE A 12 -33.10 -86.43 257.95
CA ILE A 12 -33.70 -85.08 258.11
C ILE A 12 -32.61 -84.00 258.14
N GLY A 13 -31.50 -84.24 258.82
CA GLY A 13 -30.41 -83.26 258.95
C GLY A 13 -29.79 -82.83 257.62
N TRP A 14 -29.68 -83.75 256.66
CA TRP A 14 -29.10 -83.46 255.34
C TRP A 14 -29.99 -82.54 254.49
N ILE A 15 -31.31 -82.77 254.50
CA ILE A 15 -32.27 -82.01 253.69
C ILE A 15 -32.45 -80.57 254.22
N VAL A 16 -32.37 -80.37 255.53
CA VAL A 16 -32.43 -79.02 256.13
C VAL A 16 -31.18 -78.19 255.78
N GLY A 17 -29.99 -78.80 255.74
CA GLY A 17 -28.76 -78.10 255.33
C GLY A 17 -28.83 -77.55 253.90
N MET A 18 -29.35 -78.35 252.96
CA MET A 18 -29.44 -77.99 251.54
C MET A 18 -30.33 -76.76 251.25
N LEU A 19 -31.33 -76.48 252.11
CA LEU A 19 -32.25 -75.35 251.95
C LEU A 19 -31.77 -74.04 252.60
N ILE A 20 -30.88 -74.10 253.59
CA ILE A 20 -30.35 -72.91 254.25
C ILE A 20 -29.30 -72.21 253.37
N ASP A 21 -28.41 -72.98 252.74
CA ASP A 21 -27.32 -72.44 251.92
C ASP A 21 -27.85 -71.71 250.66
N TYR A 22 -28.93 -72.21 250.06
CA TYR A 22 -29.61 -71.59 248.91
C TYR A 22 -30.18 -70.19 249.22
N PHE A 23 -30.46 -69.88 250.49
CA PHE A 23 -31.11 -68.63 250.90
C PHE A 23 -30.22 -67.64 251.67
N TYR A 24 -29.07 -68.05 252.25
CA TYR A 24 -28.39 -67.22 253.26
C TYR A 24 -27.10 -66.49 252.83
N TRP A 25 -26.45 -66.81 251.70
CA TRP A 25 -25.20 -66.12 251.30
C TRP A 25 -25.29 -65.27 250.01
N ARG A 26 -25.48 -63.96 250.19
CA ARG A 26 -25.45 -62.94 249.11
C ARG A 26 -25.21 -61.50 249.61
N PRO A 27 -24.08 -60.85 249.25
CA PRO A 27 -23.95 -59.38 249.19
C PRO A 27 -24.19 -58.88 247.75
N ARG A 28 -25.01 -57.87 247.39
CA ARG A 28 -25.25 -56.47 247.84
C ARG A 28 -24.47 -55.42 246.99
N ARG A 29 -24.96 -54.17 246.95
CA ARG A 29 -24.83 -53.19 245.83
C ARG A 29 -24.11 -51.87 246.22
N ILE A 30 -23.97 -50.94 245.24
CA ILE A 30 -23.71 -49.46 245.34
C ILE A 30 -22.20 -49.10 245.50
N CYS A 31 -21.57 -48.11 244.83
CA CYS A 31 -21.85 -47.25 243.64
C CYS A 31 -20.48 -46.81 243.02
N THR A 32 -20.30 -46.02 241.94
CA THR A 32 -20.72 -44.61 241.64
C THR A 32 -20.50 -44.19 240.17
N GLU A 33 -21.15 -43.11 239.71
CA GLU A 33 -21.24 -42.60 238.31
C GLU A 33 -20.00 -42.52 237.39
N ALA A 34 -18.76 -42.42 237.90
CA ALA A 34 -17.65 -41.77 237.18
C ALA A 34 -17.28 -42.36 235.80
N GLU A 35 -17.36 -43.68 235.61
CA GLU A 35 -16.83 -44.36 234.42
C GLU A 35 -17.70 -44.18 233.14
N LYS A 36 -18.96 -43.76 233.28
CA LYS A 36 -19.87 -43.60 232.14
C LYS A 36 -19.64 -42.34 231.30
N ASN A 37 -19.07 -41.28 231.87
CA ASN A 37 -18.83 -40.04 231.13
C ASN A 37 -17.52 -40.08 230.32
N LEU A 38 -16.47 -40.76 230.84
CA LEU A 38 -15.18 -40.84 230.16
C LEU A 38 -15.26 -41.66 228.84
N THR A 39 -16.11 -42.69 228.84
CA THR A 39 -16.33 -43.57 227.67
C THR A 39 -17.17 -42.93 226.57
N ALA A 40 -17.94 -41.87 226.87
CA ALA A 40 -18.63 -41.07 225.85
C ALA A 40 -17.65 -40.15 225.09
N SER A 41 -16.81 -39.40 225.82
CA SER A 41 -15.94 -38.37 225.25
C SER A 41 -14.87 -38.89 224.28
N LEU A 42 -14.52 -40.19 224.33
CA LEU A 42 -13.56 -40.78 223.40
C LEU A 42 -14.15 -40.92 221.99
N ARG A 43 -15.46 -41.20 221.89
CA ARG A 43 -16.12 -41.66 220.66
C ARG A 43 -16.37 -40.54 219.65
N ASP A 44 -16.66 -39.34 220.13
CA ASP A 44 -16.87 -38.16 219.27
C ASP A 44 -15.56 -37.66 218.64
N ALA A 45 -14.42 -37.86 219.34
CA ALA A 45 -13.10 -37.52 218.82
C ALA A 45 -12.69 -38.42 217.63
N GLU A 46 -13.02 -39.71 217.67
CA GLU A 46 -12.79 -40.65 216.58
C GLU A 46 -13.63 -40.30 215.33
N ALA A 47 -14.90 -39.94 215.51
CA ALA A 47 -15.80 -39.57 214.43
C ALA A 47 -15.30 -38.34 213.64
N ASN A 48 -14.82 -37.30 214.35
CA ASN A 48 -14.34 -36.07 213.71
C ASN A 48 -13.05 -36.32 212.89
N ASN A 49 -12.19 -37.24 213.34
CA ASN A 49 -10.97 -37.63 212.63
C ASN A 49 -11.28 -38.31 211.27
N GLN A 50 -12.31 -39.17 211.23
CA GLN A 50 -12.80 -39.79 209.98
C GLN A 50 -13.34 -38.75 208.98
N GLY A 51 -13.95 -37.66 209.46
CA GLY A 51 -14.42 -36.56 208.61
C GLY A 51 -13.30 -35.88 207.83
N LEU A 52 -12.18 -35.57 208.49
CA LEU A 52 -11.02 -34.93 207.86
C LEU A 52 -10.31 -35.84 206.83
N GLN A 53 -10.20 -37.14 207.12
CA GLN A 53 -9.64 -38.12 206.16
C GLN A 53 -10.47 -38.16 204.86
N THR A 54 -11.80 -38.03 204.98
CA THR A 54 -12.73 -37.98 203.83
C THR A 54 -12.50 -36.75 202.95
N GLN A 55 -12.26 -35.57 203.54
CA GLN A 55 -11.92 -34.36 202.77
C GLN A 55 -10.58 -34.50 202.03
N LEU A 56 -9.56 -35.09 202.68
CA LEU A 56 -8.25 -35.33 202.08
C LEU A 56 -8.32 -36.26 200.86
N ALA A 57 -9.22 -37.24 200.88
CA ALA A 57 -9.50 -38.11 199.73
C ALA A 57 -10.08 -37.32 198.54
N ASN A 58 -11.06 -36.44 198.79
CA ASN A 58 -11.67 -35.62 197.74
C ASN A 58 -10.67 -34.67 197.05
N PHE A 59 -9.74 -34.06 197.79
CA PHE A 59 -8.68 -33.25 197.18
C PHE A 59 -7.73 -34.08 196.30
N ARG A 60 -7.39 -35.31 196.71
CA ARG A 60 -6.60 -36.24 195.87
C ARG A 60 -7.34 -36.64 194.59
N VAL A 61 -8.66 -36.82 194.63
CA VAL A 61 -9.49 -37.11 193.45
C VAL A 61 -9.55 -35.90 192.51
N ASN A 62 -9.70 -34.69 193.04
CA ASN A 62 -9.73 -33.47 192.24
C ASN A 62 -8.37 -33.16 191.59
N GLY A 63 -7.26 -33.39 192.28
CA GLY A 63 -5.91 -33.30 191.71
C GLY A 63 -5.75 -34.23 190.50
N LYS A 64 -6.13 -35.50 190.65
CA LYS A 64 -6.13 -36.47 189.54
C LYS A 64 -7.02 -36.05 188.37
N ARG A 65 -8.19 -35.45 188.63
CA ARG A 65 -9.06 -34.91 187.56
C ARG A 65 -8.38 -33.78 186.78
N LEU A 66 -7.58 -32.93 187.45
CA LEU A 66 -6.80 -31.88 186.79
C LEU A 66 -5.70 -32.48 185.91
N GLU A 67 -4.96 -33.49 186.42
CA GLU A 67 -3.96 -34.22 185.63
C GLU A 67 -4.57 -34.87 184.37
N THR A 68 -5.76 -35.49 184.46
CA THR A 68 -6.43 -36.03 183.26
C THR A 68 -6.85 -34.94 182.29
N LEU A 69 -7.37 -33.79 182.75
CA LEU A 69 -7.75 -32.70 181.85
C LEU A 69 -6.54 -32.04 181.18
N GLU A 70 -5.40 -31.92 181.87
CA GLU A 70 -4.16 -31.44 181.27
C GLU A 70 -3.62 -32.44 180.23
N ALA A 71 -3.74 -33.74 180.49
CA ALA A 71 -3.38 -34.78 179.54
C ALA A 71 -4.32 -34.81 178.30
N GLU A 72 -5.63 -34.61 178.49
CA GLU A 72 -6.60 -34.48 177.40
C GLU A 72 -6.34 -33.22 176.56
N LEU A 73 -6.04 -32.08 177.20
CA LEU A 73 -5.72 -30.83 176.49
C LEU A 73 -4.42 -30.98 175.69
N LYS A 74 -3.37 -31.56 176.27
CA LYS A 74 -2.13 -31.95 175.54
C LYS A 74 -2.36 -33.05 174.49
N GLY A 75 -3.48 -33.78 174.57
CA GLY A 75 -3.97 -34.66 173.51
C GLY A 75 -4.56 -33.85 172.36
N LYS A 76 -5.46 -32.90 172.65
CA LYS A 76 -6.08 -32.03 171.64
C LYS A 76 -5.11 -31.05 170.99
N GLU A 77 -4.08 -30.59 171.69
CA GLU A 77 -2.96 -29.84 171.09
C GLU A 77 -2.20 -30.67 170.05
N ARG A 78 -1.98 -31.97 170.30
CA ARG A 78 -1.39 -32.89 169.32
C ARG A 78 -2.35 -33.17 168.15
N GLU A 79 -3.61 -33.49 168.42
CA GLU A 79 -4.61 -33.67 167.35
C GLU A 79 -4.71 -32.42 166.45
N LEU A 80 -4.66 -31.21 167.01
CA LEU A 80 -4.65 -29.97 166.24
C LEU A 80 -3.34 -29.76 165.48
N ALA A 81 -2.18 -30.14 166.03
CA ALA A 81 -0.91 -30.11 165.33
C ALA A 81 -0.85 -31.12 164.16
N ASP A 82 -1.35 -32.34 164.36
CA ASP A 82 -1.45 -33.39 163.34
C ASP A 82 -2.44 -33.01 162.24
N VAL A 83 -3.59 -32.42 162.60
CA VAL A 83 -4.55 -31.85 161.64
C VAL A 83 -3.91 -30.69 160.86
N ALA A 84 -3.23 -29.75 161.53
CA ALA A 84 -2.53 -28.66 160.86
C ALA A 84 -1.43 -29.16 159.91
N ALA A 85 -0.67 -30.18 160.30
CA ALA A 85 0.31 -30.85 159.45
C ALA A 85 -0.35 -31.53 158.23
N SER A 86 -1.51 -32.19 158.42
CA SER A 86 -2.28 -32.77 157.30
C SER A 86 -2.82 -31.71 156.34
N HIS A 87 -3.21 -30.53 156.84
CA HIS A 87 -3.63 -29.40 156.02
C HIS A 87 -2.44 -28.75 155.29
N ALA A 88 -1.28 -28.64 155.93
CA ALA A 88 -0.06 -28.16 155.28
C ALA A 88 0.41 -29.13 154.17
N LEU A 89 0.34 -30.44 154.41
CA LEU A 89 0.64 -31.46 153.41
C LEU A 89 -0.33 -31.38 152.22
N ARG A 90 -1.64 -31.29 152.47
CA ARG A 90 -2.66 -31.07 151.42
C ARG A 90 -2.48 -29.75 150.66
N ALA A 91 -2.03 -28.68 151.33
CA ALA A 91 -1.69 -27.42 150.66
C ALA A 91 -0.47 -27.60 149.74
N GLY A 92 0.52 -28.39 150.14
CA GLY A 92 1.65 -28.80 149.30
C GLY A 92 1.22 -29.64 148.09
N GLU A 93 0.32 -30.63 148.30
CA GLU A 93 -0.27 -31.43 147.22
C GLU A 93 -1.04 -30.56 146.22
N LEU A 94 -1.84 -29.61 146.70
CA LEU A 94 -2.58 -28.66 145.86
C LEU A 94 -1.66 -27.70 145.10
N ALA A 95 -0.57 -27.22 145.72
CA ALA A 95 0.43 -26.38 145.05
C ALA A 95 1.20 -27.16 143.96
N ALA A 96 1.53 -28.44 144.22
CA ALA A 96 2.13 -29.31 143.22
C ALA A 96 1.15 -29.64 142.08
N LEU A 97 -0.13 -29.83 142.38
CA LEU A 97 -1.20 -30.00 141.39
C LEU A 97 -1.41 -28.75 140.53
N SER A 98 -1.39 -27.54 141.11
CA SER A 98 -1.41 -26.29 140.33
C SER A 98 -0.19 -26.23 139.41
N THR A 99 1.02 -26.39 139.95
CA THR A 99 2.27 -26.35 139.17
C THR A 99 2.26 -27.36 138.00
N SER A 100 1.64 -28.53 138.21
CA SER A 100 1.44 -29.55 137.17
C SER A 100 0.38 -29.17 136.13
N LEU A 101 -0.71 -28.51 136.56
CA LEU A 101 -1.73 -27.95 135.66
C LEU A 101 -1.15 -26.82 134.81
N ASP A 102 -0.42 -25.88 135.42
CA ASP A 102 0.24 -24.75 134.79
C ASP A 102 1.31 -25.23 133.78
N GLY A 103 2.08 -26.26 134.14
CA GLY A 103 3.00 -26.94 133.25
C GLY A 103 2.32 -27.56 132.04
N ARG A 104 1.21 -28.28 132.26
CA ARG A 104 0.38 -28.86 131.18
C ARG A 104 -0.26 -27.79 130.30
N GLN A 105 -0.73 -26.68 130.86
CA GLN A 105 -1.25 -25.55 130.08
C GLN A 105 -0.14 -25.00 129.17
N GLY A 106 1.08 -24.78 129.72
CA GLY A 106 2.22 -24.35 128.92
C GLY A 106 2.73 -25.37 127.89
N GLU A 107 2.40 -26.65 128.00
CA GLU A 107 2.57 -27.65 126.93
C GLU A 107 1.46 -27.56 125.87
N LEU A 108 0.22 -27.36 126.31
CA LEU A 108 -0.96 -27.23 125.44
C LEU A 108 -0.86 -25.95 124.58
N ASP A 109 -0.39 -24.84 125.14
CA ASP A 109 -0.13 -23.57 124.44
C ASP A 109 0.97 -23.74 123.37
N LYS A 110 2.04 -24.49 123.68
CA LYS A 110 3.09 -24.83 122.70
C LYS A 110 2.57 -25.72 121.58
N LEU A 111 1.70 -26.67 121.89
CA LEU A 111 1.04 -27.53 120.89
C LEU A 111 0.09 -26.73 120.00
N MET A 112 -0.68 -25.80 120.56
CA MET A 112 -1.53 -24.84 119.81
C MET A 112 -0.69 -23.94 118.90
N LEU A 113 0.44 -23.42 119.38
CA LEU A 113 1.36 -22.62 118.57
C LEU A 113 2.00 -23.45 117.45
N ASN A 114 2.37 -24.71 117.70
CA ASN A 114 2.87 -25.62 116.67
C ASN A 114 1.79 -25.98 115.63
N LEU A 115 0.54 -26.19 116.07
CA LEU A 115 -0.62 -26.40 115.20
C LEU A 115 -0.89 -25.19 114.31
N ASN A 116 -0.88 -23.97 114.86
CA ASN A 116 -1.05 -22.74 114.10
C ASN A 116 0.10 -22.53 113.09
N GLY A 117 1.35 -22.78 113.48
CA GLY A 117 2.50 -22.74 112.56
C GLY A 117 2.39 -23.77 111.44
N ARG A 118 2.00 -25.02 111.75
CA ARG A 118 1.72 -26.05 110.74
C ARG A 118 0.57 -25.68 109.83
N LYS A 119 -0.47 -25.02 110.36
CA LYS A 119 -1.59 -24.51 109.55
C LYS A 119 -1.12 -23.43 108.59
N SER A 120 -0.35 -22.44 109.05
CA SER A 120 0.24 -21.41 108.15
C SER A 120 1.03 -22.08 107.03
N ASN A 121 1.95 -22.98 107.36
CA ASN A 121 2.73 -23.71 106.35
C ASN A 121 1.86 -24.53 105.37
N LEU A 122 0.69 -25.01 105.81
CA LEU A 122 -0.26 -25.74 104.95
C LEU A 122 -1.03 -24.78 104.03
N ASP A 123 -1.44 -23.62 104.55
CA ASP A 123 -2.11 -22.56 103.79
C ASP A 123 -1.15 -21.94 102.76
N ASP A 124 0.12 -21.70 103.12
CA ASP A 124 1.21 -21.26 102.24
C ASP A 124 1.51 -22.31 101.14
N LEU A 125 1.55 -23.60 101.51
CA LEU A 125 1.75 -24.69 100.56
C LEU A 125 0.57 -24.80 99.58
N ALA A 126 -0.67 -24.66 100.06
CA ALA A 126 -1.86 -24.64 99.22
C ALA A 126 -1.86 -23.45 98.24
N ALA A 127 -1.44 -22.27 98.68
CA ALA A 127 -1.24 -21.11 97.80
C ALA A 127 -0.17 -21.38 96.73
N SER A 128 0.94 -22.05 97.08
CA SER A 128 1.96 -22.44 96.11
C SER A 128 1.44 -23.46 95.09
N TYR A 129 0.60 -24.42 95.51
CA TYR A 129 -0.04 -25.37 94.61
C TYR A 129 -0.99 -24.67 93.62
N ALA A 130 -1.84 -23.75 94.08
CA ALA A 130 -2.72 -22.98 93.21
C ALA A 130 -1.95 -22.16 92.16
N VAL A 131 -0.79 -21.59 92.52
CA VAL A 131 0.10 -20.90 91.56
C VAL A 131 0.72 -21.88 90.56
N THR A 132 1.07 -23.11 90.96
CA THR A 132 1.54 -24.12 90.00
C THR A 132 0.44 -24.67 89.09
N GLU A 133 -0.80 -24.75 89.59
CA GLU A 133 -1.99 -25.18 88.84
C GLU A 133 -2.34 -24.14 87.76
N GLN A 134 -2.39 -22.85 88.12
CA GLN A 134 -2.59 -21.78 87.14
C GLN A 134 -1.48 -21.75 86.07
N ARG A 135 -0.22 -21.93 86.46
CA ARG A 135 0.88 -22.02 85.47
C ARG A 135 0.76 -23.21 84.53
N LEU A 136 0.10 -24.28 84.95
CA LEU A 136 -0.09 -25.48 84.14
C LEU A 136 -1.24 -25.28 83.14
N THR A 137 -2.33 -24.60 83.54
CA THR A 137 -3.39 -24.20 82.62
C THR A 137 -2.95 -23.11 81.64
N ASP A 138 -2.13 -22.15 82.08
CA ASP A 138 -1.48 -21.15 81.20
C ASP A 138 -0.60 -21.84 80.12
N TRP A 139 0.17 -22.86 80.51
CA TRP A 139 0.99 -23.66 79.58
C TRP A 139 0.16 -24.55 78.66
N GLU A 140 -0.97 -25.09 79.12
CA GLU A 140 -1.90 -25.84 78.27
C GLU A 140 -2.53 -24.94 77.19
N ALA A 141 -2.86 -23.69 77.53
CA ALA A 141 -3.36 -22.70 76.58
C ALA A 141 -2.30 -22.25 75.54
N ASP A 142 -1.05 -22.04 75.95
CA ASP A 142 0.06 -21.75 75.02
C ASP A 142 0.33 -22.95 74.10
N LEU A 143 0.25 -24.18 74.61
CA LEU A 143 0.40 -25.40 73.80
C LEU A 143 -0.72 -25.56 72.77
N GLN A 144 -1.98 -25.31 73.15
CA GLN A 144 -3.12 -25.32 72.22
C GLN A 144 -2.98 -24.24 71.14
N THR A 145 -2.52 -23.04 71.51
CA THR A 145 -2.27 -21.93 70.57
C THR A 145 -1.17 -22.29 69.56
N ARG A 146 -0.05 -22.87 70.02
CA ARG A 146 1.01 -23.38 69.13
C ARG A 146 0.53 -24.51 68.21
N GLY A 147 -0.42 -25.32 68.65
CA GLY A 147 -1.08 -26.33 67.83
C GLY A 147 -1.80 -25.70 66.64
N THR A 148 -2.65 -24.70 66.88
CA THR A 148 -3.37 -24.02 65.80
C THR A 148 -2.48 -23.17 64.89
N GLU A 149 -1.38 -22.60 65.41
CA GLU A 149 -0.33 -21.97 64.59
C GLU A 149 0.37 -22.97 63.66
N LEU A 150 0.63 -24.20 64.12
CA LEU A 150 1.23 -25.26 63.31
C LEU A 150 0.26 -25.79 62.24
N ASP A 151 -1.02 -25.97 62.58
CA ASP A 151 -2.05 -26.40 61.63
C ASP A 151 -2.24 -25.39 60.49
N ASP A 152 -2.32 -24.08 60.81
CA ASP A 152 -2.37 -23.00 59.82
C ASP A 152 -1.07 -22.91 58.99
N LEU A 153 0.10 -23.10 59.61
CA LEU A 153 1.38 -23.13 58.87
C LEU A 153 1.44 -24.31 57.90
N ASN A 154 0.94 -25.50 58.28
CA ASN A 154 0.87 -26.65 57.40
C ASN A 154 -0.12 -26.41 56.24
N LEU A 155 -1.29 -25.85 56.53
CA LEU A 155 -2.27 -25.47 55.50
C LEU A 155 -1.69 -24.47 54.48
N ARG A 156 -0.90 -23.48 54.94
CA ARG A 156 -0.16 -22.55 54.05
C ARG A 156 0.91 -23.26 53.21
N TYR A 157 1.57 -24.28 53.77
CA TYR A 157 2.55 -25.08 53.04
C TYR A 157 1.88 -25.91 51.93
N ASP A 158 0.80 -26.61 52.25
CA ASP A 158 0.03 -27.42 51.30
C ASP A 158 -0.58 -26.57 50.17
N ASN A 159 -1.16 -25.41 50.52
CA ASN A 159 -1.66 -24.44 49.55
C ASN A 159 -0.54 -23.98 48.59
N ARG A 160 0.66 -23.65 49.09
CA ARG A 160 1.77 -23.26 48.22
C ARG A 160 2.34 -24.43 47.40
N GLY A 161 2.20 -25.66 47.88
CA GLY A 161 2.41 -26.87 47.06
C GLY A 161 1.47 -26.93 45.87
N ALA A 162 0.18 -26.64 46.08
CA ALA A 162 -0.82 -26.61 45.00
C ALA A 162 -0.61 -25.43 44.02
N GLU A 163 -0.20 -24.26 44.52
CA GLU A 163 0.21 -23.12 43.68
C GLU A 163 1.38 -23.50 42.76
N LEU A 164 2.43 -24.11 43.31
CA LEU A 164 3.61 -24.54 42.56
C LEU A 164 3.27 -25.64 41.54
N ALA A 165 2.40 -26.59 41.88
CA ALA A 165 1.92 -27.60 40.93
C ALA A 165 1.13 -26.97 39.76
N THR A 166 0.29 -25.97 40.05
CA THR A 166 -0.48 -25.22 39.04
C THR A 166 0.43 -24.39 38.14
N LEU A 167 1.49 -23.78 38.71
CA LEU A 167 2.51 -23.06 37.95
C LEU A 167 3.32 -24.00 37.05
N ALA A 168 3.72 -25.17 37.55
CA ALA A 168 4.44 -26.19 36.77
C ALA A 168 3.59 -26.74 35.61
N ALA A 169 2.30 -26.99 35.83
CA ALA A 169 1.37 -27.34 34.75
C ALA A 169 1.28 -26.23 33.68
N SER A 170 1.17 -24.97 34.12
CA SER A 170 1.12 -23.79 33.22
C SER A 170 2.40 -23.61 32.40
N LEU A 171 3.57 -23.93 32.97
CA LEU A 171 4.85 -23.92 32.27
C LEU A 171 4.93 -25.04 31.23
N ASN A 172 4.46 -26.25 31.55
CA ASN A 172 4.42 -27.36 30.59
C ASN A 172 3.47 -27.07 29.41
N THR A 173 2.32 -26.43 29.64
CA THR A 173 1.44 -25.97 28.54
C THR A 173 2.16 -24.98 27.64
N ARG A 174 2.84 -23.97 28.22
CA ARG A 174 3.63 -22.98 27.45
C ARG A 174 4.80 -23.59 26.69
N GLN A 175 5.41 -24.66 27.21
CA GLN A 175 6.43 -25.40 26.46
C GLN A 175 5.82 -26.07 25.22
N SER A 176 4.67 -26.73 25.35
CA SER A 176 3.94 -27.31 24.21
C SER A 176 3.55 -26.24 23.18
N GLU A 177 3.07 -25.08 23.62
CA GLU A 177 2.75 -23.94 22.75
C GLU A 177 3.98 -23.43 21.96
N LEU A 178 5.17 -23.44 22.58
CA LEU A 178 6.42 -23.08 21.93
C LEU A 178 6.91 -24.16 20.95
N ASP A 179 6.76 -25.43 21.31
CA ASP A 179 7.14 -26.56 20.45
C ASP A 179 6.26 -26.62 19.19
N ASP A 180 4.94 -26.43 19.33
CA ASP A 180 3.99 -26.31 18.22
C ASP A 180 4.28 -25.08 17.34
N LEU A 181 4.64 -23.94 17.95
CA LEU A 181 5.02 -22.73 17.22
C LEU A 181 6.31 -22.91 16.43
N ALA A 182 7.30 -23.63 16.98
CA ALA A 182 8.55 -23.95 16.28
C ALA A 182 8.34 -24.90 15.09
N LEU A 183 7.43 -25.88 15.22
CA LEU A 183 7.00 -26.73 14.10
C LEU A 183 6.31 -25.92 13.00
N ASN A 184 5.41 -25.00 13.36
CA ASN A 184 4.73 -24.12 12.42
C ASN A 184 5.72 -23.17 11.71
N TYR A 185 6.68 -22.60 12.43
CA TYR A 185 7.74 -21.76 11.86
C TYR A 185 8.54 -22.51 10.78
N ASN A 186 9.05 -23.70 11.08
CA ASN A 186 9.78 -24.55 10.14
C ASN A 186 8.91 -24.92 8.92
N ALA A 187 7.63 -25.22 9.13
CA ALA A 187 6.68 -25.46 8.04
C ALA A 187 6.43 -24.21 7.17
N THR A 188 6.49 -22.99 7.72
CA THR A 188 6.44 -21.75 6.92
C THR A 188 7.74 -21.46 6.19
N GLU A 189 8.89 -21.77 6.79
CA GLU A 189 10.23 -21.64 6.19
C GLU A 189 10.40 -22.58 4.97
N GLN A 190 10.00 -23.85 5.10
CA GLN A 190 9.96 -24.79 3.96
C GLN A 190 9.04 -24.31 2.84
N ARG A 191 7.86 -23.78 3.19
CA ARG A 191 6.93 -23.21 2.20
C ARG A 191 7.48 -21.97 1.51
N LEU A 192 8.33 -21.18 2.17
CA LEU A 192 9.02 -20.04 1.54
C LEU A 192 10.03 -20.53 0.49
N GLY A 193 10.86 -21.52 0.85
CA GLY A 193 11.79 -22.15 -0.10
C GLY A 193 11.09 -22.81 -1.30
N ASP A 194 9.93 -23.45 -1.09
CA ASP A 194 9.08 -23.95 -2.18
C ASP A 194 8.56 -22.83 -3.11
N TRP A 195 8.28 -21.64 -2.58
CA TRP A 195 7.88 -20.48 -3.39
C TRP A 195 9.05 -19.85 -4.14
N GLU A 196 10.22 -19.73 -3.52
CA GLU A 196 11.45 -19.25 -4.17
C GLU A 196 11.86 -20.18 -5.33
N ALA A 197 11.84 -21.50 -5.11
CA ALA A 197 12.11 -22.48 -6.16
C ALA A 197 11.12 -22.38 -7.34
N ARG A 198 9.85 -22.04 -7.07
CA ARG A 198 8.83 -21.79 -8.10
C ARG A 198 9.01 -20.46 -8.84
N LEU A 199 9.47 -19.42 -8.15
CA LEU A 199 9.77 -18.12 -8.75
C LEU A 199 10.92 -18.26 -9.75
N ASN A 200 12.05 -18.81 -9.30
CA ASN A 200 13.24 -19.05 -10.13
C ASN A 200 12.92 -19.93 -11.35
N ALA A 201 12.04 -20.93 -11.19
CA ALA A 201 11.57 -21.77 -12.30
C ALA A 201 10.72 -20.99 -13.32
N ARG A 202 9.93 -20.00 -12.88
CA ARG A 202 9.15 -19.14 -13.78
C ARG A 202 9.99 -18.05 -14.44
N GLU A 203 11.02 -17.54 -13.80
CA GLU A 203 12.00 -16.65 -14.41
C GLU A 203 12.72 -17.37 -15.57
N ALA A 204 13.21 -18.60 -15.36
CA ALA A 204 13.80 -19.41 -16.41
C ALA A 204 12.81 -19.78 -17.56
N GLU A 205 11.51 -19.89 -17.28
CA GLU A 205 10.49 -20.02 -18.34
C GLU A 205 10.30 -18.72 -19.13
N LEU A 206 10.36 -17.55 -18.47
CA LEU A 206 10.25 -16.24 -19.12
C LEU A 206 11.46 -15.94 -20.01
N ASP A 207 12.69 -16.24 -19.56
CA ASP A 207 13.91 -16.09 -20.37
C ASP A 207 13.82 -16.92 -21.66
N ASN A 208 13.40 -18.18 -21.55
CA ASN A 208 13.22 -19.07 -22.69
C ASN A 208 12.07 -18.62 -23.62
N LEU A 209 11.02 -17.98 -23.08
CA LEU A 209 9.96 -17.36 -23.88
C LEU A 209 10.45 -16.09 -24.59
N SER A 210 11.30 -15.27 -23.97
CA SER A 210 11.93 -14.11 -24.64
C SER A 210 12.81 -14.59 -25.79
N LEU A 211 13.73 -15.52 -25.55
CA LEU A 211 14.58 -16.09 -26.61
C LEU A 211 13.74 -16.70 -27.75
N SER A 212 12.61 -17.35 -27.44
CA SER A 212 11.66 -17.86 -28.45
C SER A 212 10.98 -16.74 -29.24
N HIS A 213 10.60 -15.64 -28.58
CA HIS A 213 10.04 -14.45 -29.21
C HIS A 213 11.06 -13.76 -30.13
N ASP A 214 12.31 -13.59 -29.67
CA ASP A 214 13.36 -12.88 -30.39
C ASP A 214 13.83 -13.65 -31.63
N ASN A 215 13.93 -14.99 -31.54
CA ASN A 215 14.13 -15.86 -32.69
C ASN A 215 13.00 -15.69 -33.72
N ARG A 216 11.73 -15.63 -33.29
CA ARG A 216 10.58 -15.40 -34.19
C ARG A 216 10.58 -13.98 -34.77
N GLY A 217 11.09 -12.99 -34.05
CA GLY A 217 11.36 -11.64 -34.58
C GLY A 217 12.38 -11.68 -35.72
N ALA A 218 13.48 -12.43 -35.56
CA ALA A 218 14.48 -12.63 -36.60
C ALA A 218 13.93 -13.39 -37.81
N GLU A 219 13.13 -14.46 -37.60
CA GLU A 219 12.42 -15.17 -38.68
C GLU A 219 11.50 -14.23 -39.48
N LEU A 220 10.72 -13.39 -38.80
CA LEU A 220 9.84 -12.40 -39.45
C LEU A 220 10.62 -11.33 -40.21
N ALA A 221 11.76 -10.87 -39.70
CA ALA A 221 12.63 -9.93 -40.40
C ALA A 221 13.21 -10.55 -41.70
N VAL A 222 13.64 -11.81 -41.66
CA VAL A 222 14.10 -12.56 -42.84
C VAL A 222 12.96 -12.78 -43.84
N LEU A 223 11.75 -13.08 -43.38
CA LEU A 223 10.57 -13.20 -44.26
C LEU A 223 10.20 -11.86 -44.93
N ALA A 224 10.25 -10.75 -44.19
CA ALA A 224 10.01 -9.41 -44.73
C ALA A 224 11.07 -9.02 -45.78
N ALA A 225 12.35 -9.31 -45.53
CA ALA A 225 13.42 -9.08 -46.51
C ALA A 225 13.20 -9.91 -47.80
N ASN A 226 12.80 -11.17 -47.68
CA ASN A 226 12.48 -12.02 -48.83
C ASN A 226 11.25 -11.52 -49.63
N LEU A 227 10.24 -10.96 -48.96
CA LEU A 227 9.08 -10.36 -49.62
C LEU A 227 9.47 -9.08 -50.39
N ASN A 228 10.28 -8.21 -49.79
CA ASN A 228 10.78 -7.00 -50.46
C ASN A 228 11.70 -7.33 -51.66
N GLY A 229 12.50 -8.38 -51.54
CA GLY A 229 13.28 -8.91 -52.66
C GLY A 229 12.39 -9.36 -53.82
N ARG A 230 11.36 -10.17 -53.54
CA ARG A 230 10.39 -10.62 -54.56
C ARG A 230 9.56 -9.50 -55.18
N GLN A 231 9.23 -8.46 -54.41
CA GLN A 231 8.58 -7.27 -54.95
C GLN A 231 9.52 -6.55 -55.94
N SER A 232 10.79 -6.41 -55.58
CA SER A 232 11.81 -5.83 -56.48
C SER A 232 12.02 -6.65 -57.76
N GLU A 233 12.00 -7.98 -57.66
CA GLU A 233 12.00 -8.88 -58.83
C GLU A 233 10.77 -8.69 -59.72
N LEU A 234 9.58 -8.58 -59.11
CA LEU A 234 8.31 -8.36 -59.82
C LEU A 234 8.29 -7.01 -60.55
N ASP A 235 8.80 -5.95 -59.92
CA ASP A 235 8.88 -4.62 -60.53
C ASP A 235 9.90 -4.58 -61.68
N GLY A 236 11.03 -5.29 -61.55
CA GLY A 236 11.97 -5.51 -62.66
C GLY A 236 11.35 -6.30 -63.83
N LEU A 237 10.54 -7.32 -63.53
CA LEU A 237 9.78 -8.07 -64.54
C LEU A 237 8.71 -7.20 -65.22
N ASN A 238 8.02 -6.32 -64.49
CA ASN A 238 7.06 -5.37 -65.05
C ASN A 238 7.73 -4.34 -65.98
N LEU A 239 8.90 -3.82 -65.59
CA LEU A 239 9.68 -2.89 -66.43
C LEU A 239 10.19 -3.57 -67.72
N THR A 240 10.73 -4.79 -67.61
CA THR A 240 11.18 -5.54 -68.80
C THR A 240 10.00 -5.96 -69.69
N HIS A 241 8.86 -6.35 -69.12
CA HIS A 241 7.64 -6.61 -69.88
C HIS A 241 7.17 -5.39 -70.67
N ASN A 242 7.05 -4.23 -70.02
CA ASN A 242 6.68 -2.96 -70.68
C ASN A 242 7.67 -2.60 -71.81
N ALA A 243 8.98 -2.74 -71.57
CA ALA A 243 9.99 -2.56 -72.61
C ALA A 243 9.78 -3.52 -73.80
N THR A 244 9.48 -4.80 -73.56
CA THR A 244 9.18 -5.75 -74.65
C THR A 244 7.90 -5.42 -75.41
N GLN A 245 6.87 -4.89 -74.75
CA GLN A 245 5.65 -4.40 -75.42
C GLN A 245 5.94 -3.18 -76.31
N GLN A 246 6.78 -2.25 -75.85
CA GLN A 246 7.22 -1.11 -76.66
C GLN A 246 8.07 -1.54 -77.87
N TRP A 247 8.87 -2.60 -77.75
CA TRP A 247 9.55 -3.20 -78.90
C TRP A 247 8.58 -3.90 -79.84
N LEU A 248 7.60 -4.66 -79.34
CA LEU A 248 6.57 -5.29 -80.15
C LEU A 248 5.82 -4.25 -81.00
N GLY A 249 5.30 -3.19 -80.39
CA GLY A 249 4.58 -2.12 -81.10
C GLY A 249 5.42 -1.38 -82.15
N LYS A 250 6.75 -1.29 -81.97
CA LYS A 250 7.67 -0.79 -83.01
C LYS A 250 7.79 -1.78 -84.17
N TRP A 251 7.97 -3.07 -83.89
CA TRP A 251 8.04 -4.10 -84.93
C TRP A 251 6.73 -4.24 -85.70
N GLU A 252 5.57 -4.06 -85.04
CA GLU A 252 4.26 -4.00 -85.69
C GLU A 252 4.14 -2.75 -86.58
N ALA A 253 4.60 -1.58 -86.13
CA ALA A 253 4.62 -0.36 -86.95
C ALA A 253 5.55 -0.49 -88.17
N ASP A 254 6.75 -1.05 -87.99
CA ASP A 254 7.72 -1.32 -89.07
C ASP A 254 7.17 -2.37 -90.06
N LEU A 255 6.42 -3.37 -89.59
CA LEU A 255 5.76 -4.36 -90.44
C LEU A 255 4.64 -3.73 -91.28
N ASN A 256 3.77 -2.93 -90.66
CA ASN A 256 2.69 -2.22 -91.35
C ASN A 256 3.25 -1.21 -92.38
N ALA A 257 4.36 -0.53 -92.06
CA ALA A 257 5.05 0.34 -93.00
C ALA A 257 5.59 -0.42 -94.22
N ARG A 258 6.19 -1.61 -94.00
CA ARG A 258 6.65 -2.48 -95.09
C ARG A 258 5.51 -3.06 -95.93
N GLU A 259 4.35 -3.34 -95.33
CA GLU A 259 3.17 -3.77 -96.07
C GLU A 259 2.63 -2.64 -96.97
N ALA A 260 2.66 -1.38 -96.49
CA ALA A 260 2.36 -0.21 -97.31
C ALA A 260 3.40 0.01 -98.43
N GLU A 261 4.71 -0.09 -98.15
CA GLU A 261 5.78 -0.03 -99.17
C GLU A 261 5.60 -1.09 -100.26
N LEU A 262 5.19 -2.31 -99.89
CA LEU A 262 4.89 -3.39 -100.84
C LEU A 262 3.63 -3.09 -101.68
N GLY A 263 2.62 -2.46 -101.09
CA GLY A 263 1.43 -1.98 -101.82
C GLY A 263 1.78 -0.92 -102.87
N ASP A 264 2.52 0.12 -102.47
CA ASP A 264 2.99 1.18 -103.37
C ASP A 264 3.93 0.63 -104.46
N LEU A 265 4.79 -0.33 -104.12
CA LEU A 265 5.67 -0.99 -105.09
C LEU A 265 4.87 -1.86 -106.08
N SER A 266 3.81 -2.53 -105.65
CA SER A 266 2.90 -3.25 -106.54
C SER A 266 2.20 -2.29 -107.51
N LEU A 267 1.65 -1.18 -107.00
CA LEU A 267 1.05 -0.14 -107.85
C LEU A 267 2.07 0.47 -108.82
N SER A 268 3.33 0.65 -108.41
CA SER A 268 4.41 1.09 -109.31
C SER A 268 4.73 0.04 -110.38
N TYR A 269 4.66 -1.26 -110.06
CA TYR A 269 4.88 -2.34 -111.01
C TYR A 269 3.73 -2.45 -112.02
N ASP A 270 2.48 -2.36 -111.56
CA ASP A 270 1.29 -2.36 -112.40
C ASP A 270 1.25 -1.15 -113.35
N ASN A 271 1.57 0.05 -112.84
CA ASN A 271 1.76 1.24 -113.67
C ASN A 271 2.86 1.04 -114.71
N ARG A 272 4.01 0.46 -114.33
CA ARG A 272 5.12 0.20 -115.27
C ARG A 272 4.77 -0.87 -116.32
N ALA A 273 3.94 -1.85 -115.97
CA ALA A 273 3.40 -2.83 -116.91
C ALA A 273 2.43 -2.16 -117.91
N ALA A 274 1.57 -1.25 -117.44
CA ALA A 274 0.69 -0.45 -118.28
C ALA A 274 1.47 0.50 -119.22
N GLU A 275 2.52 1.16 -118.73
CA GLU A 275 3.44 1.95 -119.56
C GLU A 275 4.10 1.11 -120.65
N LEU A 276 4.60 -0.09 -120.33
CA LEU A 276 5.23 -0.99 -121.29
C LEU A 276 4.22 -1.50 -122.33
N ALA A 277 2.98 -1.78 -121.94
CA ALA A 277 1.91 -2.15 -122.87
C ALA A 277 1.57 -0.98 -123.82
N ALA A 278 1.46 0.25 -123.31
CA ALA A 278 1.25 1.44 -124.12
C ALA A 278 2.44 1.73 -125.06
N LEU A 279 3.68 1.51 -124.60
CA LEU A 279 4.88 1.67 -125.42
C LEU A 279 4.96 0.62 -126.54
N SER A 280 4.58 -0.64 -126.26
CA SER A 280 4.44 -1.68 -127.30
C SER A 280 3.40 -1.25 -128.34
N ALA A 281 2.20 -0.87 -127.91
CA ALA A 281 1.16 -0.41 -128.83
C ALA A 281 1.60 0.80 -129.68
N SER A 282 2.43 1.70 -129.13
CA SER A 282 3.02 2.81 -129.92
C SER A 282 4.10 2.35 -130.89
N LEU A 283 4.90 1.33 -130.55
CA LEU A 283 5.87 0.71 -131.47
C LEU A 283 5.16 -0.07 -132.60
N ASP A 284 4.10 -0.79 -132.28
CA ASP A 284 3.27 -1.51 -133.25
C ASP A 284 2.52 -0.53 -134.18
N ALA A 285 2.02 0.59 -133.66
CA ALA A 285 1.45 1.68 -134.47
C ALA A 285 2.49 2.31 -135.40
N ARG A 286 3.68 2.67 -134.89
CA ARG A 286 4.81 3.19 -135.70
C ARG A 286 5.31 2.19 -136.73
N ARG A 287 5.18 0.88 -136.46
CA ARG A 287 5.47 -0.16 -137.42
C ARG A 287 4.44 -0.16 -138.55
N GLY A 288 3.16 -0.03 -138.23
CA GLY A 288 2.10 0.21 -139.22
C GLY A 288 2.38 1.45 -140.08
N GLU A 289 2.73 2.59 -139.46
CA GLU A 289 3.13 3.82 -140.17
C GLU A 289 4.32 3.59 -141.14
N LEU A 290 5.30 2.76 -140.75
CA LEU A 290 6.46 2.41 -141.59
C LEU A 290 6.12 1.42 -142.70
N ASP A 291 5.25 0.45 -142.44
CA ASP A 291 4.76 -0.50 -143.45
C ASP A 291 3.88 0.23 -144.49
N ASP A 292 3.06 1.21 -144.07
CA ASP A 292 2.31 2.13 -144.93
C ASP A 292 3.24 3.07 -145.74
N LEU A 293 4.26 3.68 -145.11
CA LEU A 293 5.26 4.49 -145.83
C LEU A 293 6.04 3.65 -146.84
N SER A 294 6.33 2.39 -146.52
CA SER A 294 6.97 1.43 -147.42
C SER A 294 6.06 1.12 -148.61
N ALA A 295 4.77 0.90 -148.38
CA ALA A 295 3.78 0.73 -149.46
C ALA A 295 3.70 1.99 -150.35
N GLU A 296 3.68 3.19 -149.78
CA GLU A 296 3.67 4.43 -150.57
C GLU A 296 4.98 4.64 -151.34
N LEU A 297 6.14 4.33 -150.74
CA LEU A 297 7.44 4.42 -151.41
C LEU A 297 7.52 3.44 -152.60
N ASN A 298 7.01 2.22 -152.45
CA ASN A 298 6.89 1.27 -153.55
C ASN A 298 5.92 1.78 -154.64
N GLY A 299 4.79 2.37 -154.26
CA GLY A 299 3.85 3.01 -155.18
C GLY A 299 4.49 4.17 -155.97
N ARG A 300 5.24 5.05 -155.28
CA ARG A 300 6.01 6.14 -155.91
C ARG A 300 7.12 5.60 -156.81
N SER A 301 7.80 4.53 -156.44
CA SER A 301 8.80 3.87 -157.29
C SER A 301 8.17 3.26 -158.55
N HIS A 302 6.95 2.71 -158.46
CA HIS A 302 6.21 2.22 -159.62
C HIS A 302 5.73 3.36 -160.52
N HIS A 303 5.28 4.47 -159.93
CA HIS A 303 4.92 5.68 -160.68
C HIS A 303 6.13 6.31 -161.38
N LEU A 304 7.31 6.36 -160.74
CA LEU A 304 8.56 6.79 -161.36
C LEU A 304 8.98 5.86 -162.51
N ALA A 305 8.79 4.54 -162.39
CA ALA A 305 9.01 3.62 -163.49
C ALA A 305 8.02 3.82 -164.66
N THR A 306 6.78 4.27 -164.36
CA THR A 306 5.79 4.64 -165.39
C THR A 306 6.21 5.94 -166.09
N LEU A 307 6.59 6.97 -165.32
CA LEU A 307 7.10 8.25 -165.86
C LEU A 307 8.39 8.06 -166.68
N GLN A 308 9.26 7.14 -166.28
CA GLN A 308 10.44 6.77 -167.07
C GLN A 308 10.02 6.14 -168.41
N ALA A 309 9.06 5.20 -168.40
CA ALA A 309 8.54 4.61 -169.63
C ALA A 309 7.84 5.63 -170.55
N ASP A 310 7.10 6.60 -170.00
CA ASP A 310 6.51 7.71 -170.74
C ASP A 310 7.58 8.64 -171.35
N LEU A 311 8.70 8.84 -170.63
CA LEU A 311 9.83 9.67 -171.08
C LEU A 311 10.66 8.95 -172.15
N ASP A 312 10.87 7.64 -172.01
CA ASP A 312 11.49 6.78 -173.02
C ASP A 312 10.61 6.69 -174.29
N ALA A 313 9.28 6.64 -174.14
CA ALA A 313 8.34 6.71 -175.26
C ALA A 313 8.42 8.05 -176.00
N ARG A 314 8.47 9.18 -175.28
CA ARG A 314 8.71 10.51 -175.88
C ARG A 314 10.09 10.63 -176.54
N ALA A 315 11.12 9.98 -175.99
CA ALA A 315 12.43 9.91 -176.64
C ALA A 315 12.39 9.10 -177.95
N ALA A 316 11.47 8.15 -178.09
CA ALA A 316 11.24 7.41 -179.34
C ALA A 316 10.46 8.20 -180.41
N GLU A 317 9.78 9.32 -180.06
CA GLU A 317 9.12 10.23 -181.02
C GLU A 317 10.12 11.19 -181.70
N LEU A 318 11.27 11.48 -181.07
CA LEU A 318 12.28 12.42 -181.59
C LEU A 318 12.75 12.13 -183.04
N PRO A 319 13.07 10.87 -183.42
CA PRO A 319 13.54 10.56 -184.77
C PRO A 319 12.50 10.82 -185.87
N GLU A 320 11.20 10.73 -185.56
CA GLU A 320 10.15 11.09 -186.53
C GLU A 320 10.07 12.62 -186.73
N LEU A 321 10.37 13.40 -185.69
CA LEU A 321 10.48 14.86 -185.77
C LEU A 321 11.70 15.30 -186.62
N GLU A 322 12.86 14.65 -186.44
CA GLU A 322 14.07 14.92 -187.24
C GLU A 322 13.88 14.53 -188.72
N ALA A 323 13.17 13.43 -188.97
CA ALA A 323 12.77 13.03 -190.33
C ALA A 323 11.77 14.03 -190.97
N ALA A 324 10.90 14.65 -190.17
CA ALA A 324 10.02 15.72 -190.65
C ALA A 324 10.79 17.00 -190.99
N GLN A 325 11.74 17.42 -190.16
CA GLN A 325 12.61 18.58 -190.46
C GLN A 325 13.42 18.39 -191.74
N SER A 326 13.96 17.18 -191.95
CA SER A 326 14.72 16.85 -193.17
C SER A 326 13.90 17.00 -194.46
N ARG A 327 12.58 16.76 -194.40
CA ARG A 327 11.66 16.97 -195.54
C ARG A 327 11.31 18.44 -195.78
N ILE A 328 11.40 19.30 -194.77
CA ILE A 328 11.22 20.75 -194.93
C ILE A 328 12.44 21.35 -195.64
N ALA A 329 13.66 21.04 -195.18
CA ALA A 329 14.89 21.53 -195.78
C ALA A 329 15.05 21.16 -197.27
N ALA A 330 14.54 20.00 -197.69
CA ALA A 330 14.53 19.59 -199.09
C ALA A 330 13.60 20.47 -199.97
N LEU A 331 12.44 20.86 -199.45
CA LEU A 331 11.47 21.71 -200.18
C LEU A 331 11.94 23.18 -200.28
N GLU A 332 12.71 23.65 -199.31
CA GLU A 332 13.30 25.00 -199.34
C GLU A 332 14.40 25.13 -200.40
N ALA A 333 15.11 24.05 -200.72
CA ALA A 333 16.16 24.03 -201.75
C ALA A 333 15.59 24.18 -203.18
N ASP A 334 14.53 23.45 -203.54
CA ASP A 334 13.88 23.58 -204.85
C ASP A 334 13.23 24.97 -205.02
N LEU A 335 12.71 25.55 -203.94
CA LEU A 335 12.17 26.91 -203.93
C LEU A 335 13.25 27.98 -204.19
N ALA A 336 14.50 27.73 -203.79
CA ALA A 336 15.64 28.60 -204.09
C ALA A 336 16.07 28.48 -205.56
N ALA A 337 16.02 27.29 -206.16
CA ALA A 337 16.35 27.09 -207.58
C ALA A 337 15.37 27.88 -208.49
N SER A 338 14.07 27.85 -208.20
CA SER A 338 13.06 28.59 -208.99
C SER A 338 13.18 30.13 -208.84
N ARG A 339 13.76 30.63 -207.74
CA ARG A 339 14.09 32.06 -207.59
C ARG A 339 15.20 32.52 -208.53
N ALA A 340 16.22 31.69 -208.75
CA ALA A 340 17.40 32.08 -209.55
C ALA A 340 17.06 32.43 -211.01
N GLU A 341 16.12 31.71 -211.65
CA GLU A 341 15.63 32.07 -213.00
C GLU A 341 14.77 33.34 -213.03
N SER A 342 14.14 33.70 -211.91
CA SER A 342 13.38 34.95 -211.80
C SER A 342 14.30 36.17 -211.60
N GLU A 343 15.47 35.99 -210.99
CA GLU A 343 16.43 37.07 -210.74
C GLU A 343 17.22 37.48 -212.00
N THR A 344 17.50 36.56 -212.92
CA THR A 344 18.01 36.92 -214.26
C THR A 344 16.99 37.71 -215.09
N LEU A 345 15.68 37.49 -214.89
CA LEU A 345 14.63 38.31 -215.48
C LEU A 345 14.54 39.69 -214.78
N ASN A 346 14.68 39.73 -213.45
CA ASN A 346 14.68 40.98 -212.70
C ASN A 346 15.96 41.82 -212.90
N ALA A 347 17.09 41.23 -213.32
CA ALA A 347 18.25 41.98 -213.79
C ALA A 347 17.96 42.80 -215.06
N GLN A 348 16.93 42.44 -215.84
CA GLN A 348 16.41 43.24 -216.97
C GLN A 348 15.27 44.18 -216.57
N LEU A 349 14.77 44.11 -215.33
CA LEU A 349 13.64 44.91 -214.84
C LEU A 349 14.00 45.85 -213.66
N SER A 350 15.17 45.67 -213.03
CA SER A 350 15.61 46.33 -211.78
C SER A 350 15.83 47.82 -211.91
N SER A 351 14.69 48.45 -211.87
CA SER A 351 14.45 49.87 -211.92
C SER A 351 13.59 50.43 -210.66
N SER A 352 13.53 49.91 -209.32
CA SER A 352 12.76 50.40 -207.99
C SER A 352 12.70 49.75 -206.43
N LEU A 353 12.54 50.49 -205.22
CA LEU A 353 11.86 50.37 -203.73
C LEU A 353 12.26 49.43 -202.40
N THR A 354 11.88 49.34 -201.00
CA THR A 354 11.28 50.01 -199.67
C THR A 354 11.03 49.04 -198.31
N ALA A 355 10.72 49.10 -196.90
CA ALA A 355 10.65 49.82 -195.45
C ALA A 355 10.06 48.91 -194.15
N ASN A 356 9.80 49.00 -192.73
CA ASN A 356 9.96 49.66 -191.26
C ASN A 356 9.19 48.89 -189.97
N VAL A 357 8.97 49.02 -188.54
CA VAL A 357 9.31 49.64 -187.08
C VAL A 357 8.24 49.28 -185.80
N THR A 358 8.10 49.33 -184.36
CA THR A 358 8.64 49.39 -182.81
C THR A 358 7.51 49.23 -181.57
N THR A 359 7.37 49.26 -180.12
CA THR A 359 7.93 49.38 -178.59
C THR A 359 6.81 49.23 -177.33
N ALA A 360 6.69 49.30 -175.87
CA ALA A 360 7.27 49.50 -174.37
C ALA A 360 6.20 49.27 -173.04
N ASP A 361 6.09 49.36 -171.59
CA ASP A 361 6.68 49.50 -170.07
C ASP A 361 5.59 49.37 -168.75
N ASP A 362 5.49 49.43 -167.29
CA ASP A 362 6.10 49.45 -165.77
C ASP A 362 5.14 49.37 -164.33
N ASP A 363 5.50 49.33 -162.92
CA ASP A 363 4.65 49.12 -161.51
C ASP A 363 5.09 49.48 -159.87
N ASP A 364 4.37 49.26 -158.61
CA ASP A 364 4.56 49.76 -157.03
C ASP A 364 4.06 49.02 -155.54
N ASP A 365 4.01 49.55 -154.16
CA ASP A 365 3.85 48.90 -152.66
C ASP A 365 3.38 49.61 -151.15
N GLY A 366 3.21 49.00 -149.83
CA GLY A 366 2.99 49.59 -148.31
C GLY A 366 2.51 48.85 -146.84
N PHE A 367 2.59 49.36 -145.48
CA PHE A 367 2.23 48.70 -144.01
C PHE A 367 2.09 49.45 -142.47
N SER A 368 1.58 48.91 -141.20
CA SER A 368 1.56 49.38 -139.63
C SER A 368 0.79 48.54 -138.38
N LEU A 369 0.56 48.64 -136.94
CA LEU A 369 0.95 49.17 -135.45
C LEU A 369 0.10 48.71 -134.02
N ALA A 370 0.41 48.89 -132.62
CA ALA A 370 -0.35 48.46 -131.24
C ALA A 370 -0.07 48.94 -129.62
N GLY A 371 -0.76 48.53 -128.40
CA GLY A 371 -0.60 48.81 -126.80
C GLY A 371 -1.65 48.26 -125.60
N LEU A 372 -1.85 48.32 -124.16
CA LEU A 372 -1.35 48.68 -122.65
C LEU A 372 -2.21 48.19 -121.25
N GLY A 373 -1.96 48.43 -119.84
CA GLY A 373 -2.74 47.98 -118.49
C GLY A 373 -2.43 48.40 -116.87
N ALA A 374 -3.13 47.99 -115.67
CA ALA A 374 -3.00 48.41 -114.10
C ALA A 374 -3.67 47.64 -112.73
N GLY A 375 -3.58 48.03 -111.33
CA GLY A 375 -4.17 47.38 -109.96
C GLY A 375 -4.10 47.98 -108.37
N LEU A 376 -4.62 47.40 -107.16
CA LEU A 376 -4.74 47.93 -105.62
C LEU A 376 -5.07 47.01 -104.23
N ALA A 377 -5.11 47.45 -102.85
CA ALA A 377 -5.37 46.75 -101.42
C ALA A 377 -5.82 47.61 -100.05
N ALA A 378 -6.01 47.42 -98.63
CA ALA A 378 -6.03 46.53 -97.29
C ALA A 378 -6.69 47.21 -95.90
N ALA A 379 -6.82 46.99 -94.48
CA ALA A 379 -6.67 46.12 -93.14
C ALA A 379 -7.27 46.78 -91.71
N ALA A 380 -7.35 46.52 -90.30
CA ALA A 380 -7.30 45.50 -89.07
C ALA A 380 -7.62 46.01 -87.48
N GLY A 381 -7.77 45.25 -86.27
CA GLY A 381 -7.88 45.69 -84.72
C GLY A 381 -8.34 44.77 -83.40
N ALA A 382 -8.19 45.06 -82.00
CA ALA A 382 -8.60 44.27 -80.66
C ALA A 382 -8.45 44.78 -79.06
N VAL A 383 -8.88 44.05 -77.90
CA VAL A 383 -8.55 44.02 -76.30
C VAL A 383 -9.56 44.49 -75.07
N GLY A 384 -9.68 44.26 -73.64
CA GLY A 384 -9.29 43.40 -72.36
C GLY A 384 -9.50 43.91 -70.76
N GLY A 385 -9.66 43.13 -69.57
CA GLY A 385 -9.50 43.57 -68.03
C GLY A 385 -10.16 42.92 -66.66
N ALA A 386 -9.71 43.18 -65.34
CA ALA A 386 -10.25 42.77 -63.93
C ALA A 386 -9.68 43.49 -62.59
N ILE A 387 -10.17 43.34 -61.28
CA ILE A 387 -9.55 43.57 -59.87
C ILE A 387 -10.51 43.68 -58.57
N ALA A 388 -10.02 43.72 -57.29
CA ALA A 388 -10.73 43.65 -55.94
C ALA A 388 -10.22 44.62 -54.77
N ALA A 389 -10.79 44.61 -53.52
CA ALA A 389 -10.20 44.96 -52.15
C ALA A 389 -11.19 45.41 -50.99
N LEU A 390 -10.88 45.13 -49.69
CA LEU A 390 -11.04 45.99 -48.43
C LEU A 390 -11.17 45.24 -47.06
N PHE A 391 -10.36 45.57 -46.04
CA PHE A 391 -10.63 45.53 -44.56
C PHE A 391 -9.49 46.22 -43.74
N ASP A 392 -9.66 46.52 -42.44
CA ASP A 392 -8.71 47.26 -41.55
C ASP A 392 -8.97 47.05 -40.03
N ARG A 393 -7.94 47.29 -39.17
CA ARG A 393 -7.90 47.43 -37.69
C ARG A 393 -8.10 46.19 -36.78
N ASP A 394 -7.58 46.11 -35.53
CA ASP A 394 -6.41 46.74 -34.86
C ASP A 394 -6.10 45.97 -33.54
N GLU A 395 -5.57 44.74 -33.62
CA GLU A 395 -5.11 43.96 -32.44
C GLU A 395 -3.68 43.43 -32.63
N ALA A 396 -2.98 43.10 -31.53
CA ALA A 396 -1.65 42.47 -31.53
C ALA A 396 -1.74 41.02 -32.08
N PRO A 397 -0.67 40.45 -32.67
CA PRO A 397 -0.74 39.11 -33.22
C PRO A 397 -0.82 38.06 -32.09
N GLU A 398 -1.90 37.30 -32.02
CA GLU A 398 -2.12 36.28 -30.99
C GLU A 398 -1.65 34.91 -31.49
N ILE A 399 -1.08 34.09 -30.60
CA ILE A 399 -0.51 32.77 -30.93
C ILE A 399 -1.54 31.68 -30.59
N GLU A 400 -1.89 30.84 -31.57
CA GLU A 400 -2.90 29.78 -31.43
C GLU A 400 -2.28 28.41 -31.75
N LEU A 401 -2.26 27.50 -30.77
CA LEU A 401 -1.66 26.16 -30.87
C LEU A 401 -2.54 25.10 -30.17
N ASP A 402 -2.93 24.06 -30.91
CA ASP A 402 -3.78 22.95 -30.42
C ASP A 402 -3.09 22.02 -29.41
N ASP A 403 -1.76 21.95 -29.38
CA ASP A 403 -0.99 21.07 -28.48
C ASP A 403 0.28 21.77 -27.94
N PRO A 404 0.43 21.93 -26.61
CA PRO A 404 1.61 22.54 -25.99
C PRO A 404 2.83 21.61 -25.85
N ASN A 405 2.75 20.32 -26.26
CA ASN A 405 3.83 19.33 -26.17
C ASN A 405 4.23 18.76 -27.55
N MET A 406 4.60 19.64 -28.48
CA MET A 406 5.07 19.22 -29.80
C MET A 406 6.47 18.57 -29.76
N GLU A 407 6.83 17.86 -30.83
CA GLU A 407 8.19 17.34 -31.03
C GLU A 407 9.08 18.34 -31.78
N THR A 408 10.39 18.30 -31.49
CA THR A 408 11.41 19.08 -32.18
C THR A 408 11.50 18.77 -33.66
N GLY A 409 11.71 19.80 -34.47
CA GLY A 409 11.74 19.70 -35.93
C GLY A 409 11.28 21.01 -36.57
N THR A 410 10.62 20.93 -37.72
CA THR A 410 9.88 22.07 -38.28
C THR A 410 8.46 22.03 -37.75
N ILE A 411 8.20 22.79 -36.68
CA ILE A 411 6.84 22.99 -36.16
C ILE A 411 6.13 24.07 -36.98
N MET A 412 4.81 23.99 -37.11
CA MET A 412 4.02 25.07 -37.67
C MET A 412 3.51 25.93 -36.53
N LEU A 413 4.11 27.11 -36.35
CA LEU A 413 3.60 28.11 -35.41
C LEU A 413 2.54 28.93 -36.14
N ALA A 414 1.37 29.11 -35.54
CA ALA A 414 0.22 29.75 -36.15
C ALA A 414 -0.43 30.73 -35.17
N GLY A 415 -1.31 31.57 -35.71
CA GLY A 415 -2.01 32.57 -34.93
C GLY A 415 -2.85 33.51 -35.78
N THR A 416 -3.38 34.53 -35.12
CA THR A 416 -4.19 35.59 -35.72
C THR A 416 -3.42 36.91 -35.80
N GLY A 417 -3.91 37.86 -36.62
CA GLY A 417 -3.32 39.19 -36.73
C GLY A 417 -4.05 40.06 -37.76
N ARG A 418 -3.54 41.28 -37.98
CA ARG A 418 -4.09 42.24 -38.95
C ARG A 418 -3.80 41.76 -40.39
N PRO A 419 -4.81 41.52 -41.25
CA PRO A 419 -4.61 41.03 -42.61
C PRO A 419 -3.59 41.82 -43.44
N ASN A 420 -2.77 41.13 -44.22
CA ASN A 420 -1.70 41.69 -45.07
C ASN A 420 -0.55 42.43 -44.31
N THR A 421 -0.48 42.37 -42.98
CA THR A 421 0.67 42.90 -42.22
C THR A 421 1.77 41.86 -42.04
N ALA A 422 2.98 42.32 -41.73
CA ALA A 422 4.11 41.45 -41.39
C ALA A 422 4.19 41.22 -39.87
N VAL A 423 4.16 39.95 -39.46
CA VAL A 423 4.38 39.50 -38.08
C VAL A 423 5.78 38.89 -37.99
N GLU A 424 6.60 39.40 -37.09
CA GLU A 424 7.88 38.78 -36.72
C GLU A 424 7.68 37.85 -35.52
N LEU A 425 8.22 36.64 -35.63
CA LEU A 425 8.25 35.64 -34.57
C LEU A 425 9.59 35.68 -33.84
N LEU A 426 9.53 35.74 -32.51
CA LEU A 426 10.68 35.68 -31.62
C LEU A 426 10.61 34.44 -30.74
N VAL A 427 11.75 33.76 -30.58
CA VAL A 427 11.92 32.61 -29.68
C VAL A 427 13.08 32.90 -28.74
N ASN A 428 12.83 32.83 -27.43
CA ASN A 428 13.75 33.26 -26.37
C ASN A 428 14.34 34.66 -26.66
N ASN A 429 13.48 35.60 -27.06
CA ASN A 429 13.81 36.98 -27.46
C ASN A 429 14.75 37.14 -28.68
N ASN A 430 14.96 36.08 -29.48
CA ASN A 430 15.68 36.16 -30.76
C ASN A 430 14.68 36.05 -31.92
N ALA A 431 14.74 36.97 -32.89
CA ALA A 431 13.93 36.87 -34.11
C ALA A 431 14.30 35.62 -34.93
N VAL A 432 13.29 34.82 -35.30
CA VAL A 432 13.48 33.55 -36.03
C VAL A 432 12.96 33.63 -37.47
N GLY A 433 11.96 34.48 -37.72
CA GLY A 433 11.45 34.72 -39.07
C GLY A 433 10.22 35.64 -39.08
N THR A 434 9.78 36.00 -40.28
CA THR A 434 8.61 36.85 -40.52
C THR A 434 7.58 36.11 -41.36
N ALA A 435 6.30 36.24 -40.99
CA ALA A 435 5.15 35.79 -41.76
C ALA A 435 4.30 36.98 -42.19
N VAL A 436 3.58 36.86 -43.31
CA VAL A 436 2.53 37.81 -43.68
C VAL A 436 1.18 37.19 -43.31
N VAL A 437 0.32 37.98 -42.66
CA VAL A 437 -1.04 37.56 -42.30
C VAL A 437 -1.92 37.49 -43.56
N ASP A 438 -2.70 36.42 -43.73
CA ASP A 438 -3.58 36.24 -44.87
C ASP A 438 -4.81 37.16 -44.85
N GLU A 439 -5.58 37.18 -45.95
CA GLU A 439 -6.82 37.97 -46.07
C GLU A 439 -7.91 37.58 -45.05
N ASN A 440 -7.77 36.44 -44.35
CA ASN A 440 -8.68 35.95 -43.32
C ASN A 440 -8.19 36.28 -41.89
N GLY A 441 -7.08 37.00 -41.74
CA GLY A 441 -6.52 37.38 -40.44
C GLY A 441 -5.71 36.28 -39.74
N ARG A 442 -5.24 35.24 -40.46
CA ARG A 442 -4.37 34.19 -39.91
C ARG A 442 -2.97 34.23 -40.53
N TRP A 443 -1.97 33.91 -39.72
CA TRP A 443 -0.60 33.66 -40.18
C TRP A 443 -0.16 32.25 -39.78
N SER A 444 0.81 31.70 -40.52
CA SER A 444 1.51 30.48 -40.13
C SER A 444 2.96 30.53 -40.61
N LEU A 445 3.89 30.12 -39.74
CA LEU A 445 5.33 30.17 -39.97
C LEU A 445 5.95 28.79 -39.67
N PRO A 446 6.40 28.04 -40.69
CA PRO A 446 7.14 26.80 -40.48
C PRO A 446 8.50 27.12 -39.84
N THR A 447 8.64 26.79 -38.56
CA THR A 447 9.74 27.24 -37.70
C THR A 447 10.58 26.04 -37.28
N ALA A 448 11.86 26.04 -37.67
CA ALA A 448 12.77 24.92 -37.41
C ALA A 448 13.43 25.02 -36.02
N ILE A 449 12.78 24.46 -35.00
CA ILE A 449 13.33 24.35 -33.64
C ILE A 449 13.83 22.92 -33.41
N THR A 450 15.12 22.73 -33.68
CA THR A 450 15.79 21.42 -33.76
C THR A 450 16.29 20.87 -32.43
N ASN A 451 16.19 21.62 -31.33
CA ASN A 451 16.68 21.23 -30.01
C ASN A 451 15.50 21.13 -29.03
N ALA A 452 15.49 20.11 -28.18
CA ALA A 452 14.46 19.98 -27.15
C ALA A 452 14.67 21.03 -26.04
N GLY A 453 13.58 21.41 -25.38
CA GLY A 453 13.61 22.38 -24.29
C GLY A 453 12.31 23.14 -24.07
N ASP A 454 12.34 23.98 -23.04
CA ASP A 454 11.35 25.01 -22.76
C ASP A 454 11.69 26.28 -23.57
N TYR A 455 10.70 26.91 -24.20
CA TYR A 455 10.85 28.06 -25.09
C TYR A 455 9.82 29.16 -24.78
N GLU A 456 10.29 30.39 -24.66
CA GLU A 456 9.46 31.60 -24.64
C GLU A 456 9.21 32.05 -26.09
N VAL A 457 7.96 32.04 -26.54
CA VAL A 457 7.56 32.46 -27.88
C VAL A 457 6.78 33.76 -27.79
N THR A 458 7.19 34.78 -28.55
CA THR A 458 6.46 36.05 -28.70
C THR A 458 6.34 36.42 -30.17
N THR A 459 5.34 37.23 -30.50
CA THR A 459 5.12 37.77 -31.84
C THR A 459 4.94 39.28 -31.76
N ARG A 460 5.28 39.99 -32.83
CA ARG A 460 5.13 41.45 -32.94
C ARG A 460 4.93 41.86 -34.40
N TYR A 461 4.31 43.00 -34.67
CA TYR A 461 4.31 43.53 -36.04
C TYR A 461 5.64 44.19 -36.39
N LEU A 462 5.91 44.28 -37.68
CA LEU A 462 6.87 45.22 -38.27
C LEU A 462 6.10 46.26 -39.09
N ASP A 463 6.50 47.52 -39.01
CA ASP A 463 5.98 48.59 -39.87
C ASP A 463 6.72 48.67 -41.23
N ASP A 464 6.31 49.61 -42.10
CA ASP A 464 6.84 49.77 -43.47
C ASP A 464 8.35 50.09 -43.51
N ASP A 465 8.92 50.66 -42.43
CA ASP A 465 10.35 50.92 -42.28
C ASP A 465 11.11 49.75 -41.62
N GLY A 466 10.38 48.76 -41.08
CA GLY A 466 10.92 47.55 -40.45
C GLY A 466 11.13 47.66 -38.93
N GLU A 467 10.58 48.68 -38.27
CA GLU A 467 10.65 48.83 -36.82
C GLU A 467 9.52 48.05 -36.11
N PRO A 468 9.74 47.52 -34.89
CA PRO A 468 8.81 46.61 -34.24
C PRO A 468 7.69 47.32 -33.46
N GLN A 469 6.45 46.87 -33.66
CA GLN A 469 5.23 47.39 -33.01
C GLN A 469 4.43 46.27 -32.34
N ASP A 470 3.63 46.61 -31.31
CA ASP A 470 2.64 45.75 -30.62
C ASP A 470 3.06 44.28 -30.39
N VAL A 471 3.87 44.05 -29.35
CA VAL A 471 4.34 42.71 -28.94
C VAL A 471 3.24 41.94 -28.18
N SER A 472 3.11 40.64 -28.47
CA SER A 472 2.22 39.70 -27.80
C SER A 472 2.59 39.44 -26.33
N ALA A 473 1.68 38.82 -25.58
CA ALA A 473 2.08 38.12 -24.36
C ALA A 473 3.03 36.94 -24.69
N PRO A 474 3.94 36.55 -23.78
CA PRO A 474 4.80 35.40 -23.97
C PRO A 474 4.02 34.08 -23.83
N TYR A 475 4.11 33.23 -24.85
CA TYR A 475 3.61 31.86 -24.84
C TYR A 475 4.76 30.90 -24.49
N TYR A 476 4.59 30.08 -23.45
CA TYR A 476 5.59 29.09 -23.05
C TYR A 476 5.34 27.73 -23.71
N LEU A 477 6.17 27.39 -24.69
CA LEU A 477 6.11 26.14 -25.45
C LEU A 477 7.15 25.14 -24.93
N PHE A 478 6.76 23.87 -24.79
CA PHE A 478 7.72 22.78 -24.56
C PHE A 478 7.87 21.94 -25.84
N LEU A 479 9.11 21.65 -26.23
CA LEU A 479 9.42 20.76 -27.34
C LEU A 479 10.19 19.52 -26.87
N ALA A 480 9.61 18.34 -27.12
CA ALA A 480 10.20 17.05 -26.81
C ALA A 480 11.18 16.58 -27.90
N ALA A 481 12.22 15.84 -27.50
CA ALA A 481 13.10 15.16 -28.44
C ALA A 481 12.35 14.11 -29.30
N PRO A 482 12.83 13.78 -30.52
CA PRO A 482 12.06 12.97 -31.47
C PRO A 482 11.74 11.54 -30.98
N ARG A 483 10.62 10.99 -31.46
CA ARG A 483 9.99 9.73 -31.04
C ARG A 483 10.84 8.45 -30.95
N GLU A 484 12.06 8.40 -31.50
CA GLU A 484 13.01 7.29 -31.29
C GLU A 484 13.36 7.13 -29.79
N TRP A 485 13.51 8.25 -29.06
CA TRP A 485 13.80 8.25 -27.62
C TRP A 485 12.55 8.43 -26.75
N ALA A 486 11.44 8.92 -27.31
CA ALA A 486 10.24 9.26 -26.54
C ALA A 486 9.32 8.07 -26.16
N LYS A 487 9.79 6.82 -26.23
CA LYS A 487 9.07 5.62 -25.71
C LYS A 487 9.09 5.54 -24.17
N LEU A 488 9.19 6.69 -23.49
CA LEU A 488 9.50 6.81 -22.09
C LEU A 488 8.33 6.34 -21.22
N ARG A 489 8.36 5.07 -20.80
CA ARG A 489 7.43 4.51 -19.81
C ARG A 489 7.75 5.07 -18.42
N THR A 490 7.23 6.26 -18.13
CA THR A 490 7.11 6.72 -16.74
C THR A 490 6.18 5.77 -15.99
N LEU A 491 6.67 5.06 -14.98
CA LEU A 491 5.78 4.37 -14.05
C LEU A 491 4.93 5.39 -13.27
N ASP A 492 3.88 4.91 -12.64
CA ASP A 492 3.26 5.63 -11.52
C ASP A 492 4.26 5.67 -10.36
N PRO A 493 4.50 6.84 -9.73
CA PRO A 493 5.46 6.95 -8.64
C PRO A 493 4.97 6.12 -7.44
N VAL A 494 5.87 5.32 -6.87
CA VAL A 494 5.56 4.46 -5.73
C VAL A 494 5.66 5.29 -4.46
N LEU A 495 4.49 5.68 -3.96
CA LEU A 495 4.32 6.38 -2.70
C LEU A 495 4.68 5.46 -1.53
N GLY A 496 5.66 5.87 -0.73
CA GLY A 496 6.01 5.23 0.53
C GLY A 496 5.16 5.75 1.70
N ALA A 497 5.66 5.53 2.91
CA ALA A 497 5.00 6.05 4.11
C ALA A 497 5.28 7.56 4.28
N PHE A 498 4.23 8.29 4.67
CA PHE A 498 4.30 9.70 5.06
C PHE A 498 4.23 9.84 6.59
N SER A 499 4.80 10.92 7.11
CA SER A 499 4.80 11.27 8.54
C SER A 499 4.81 12.79 8.71
N PRO A 500 4.04 13.34 9.67
CA PRO A 500 4.06 14.78 9.94
C PRO A 500 5.38 15.21 10.58
N VAL A 501 5.86 16.38 10.18
CA VAL A 501 7.01 17.10 10.75
C VAL A 501 6.51 18.45 11.29
N GLY A 502 7.35 19.17 12.02
CA GLY A 502 7.01 20.48 12.58
C GLY A 502 6.50 21.49 11.54
N ASP A 503 5.83 22.52 12.04
CA ASP A 503 5.37 23.70 11.27
C ASP A 503 4.43 23.38 10.08
N GLY A 504 3.70 22.27 10.15
CA GLY A 504 2.73 21.86 9.12
C GLY A 504 3.37 21.20 7.89
N MET A 505 4.66 20.86 7.98
CA MET A 505 5.35 20.09 6.96
C MET A 505 5.04 18.60 7.08
N VAL A 506 5.08 17.88 5.96
CA VAL A 506 4.89 16.44 5.89
C VAL A 506 6.07 15.86 5.15
N THR A 507 6.72 14.86 5.74
CA THR A 507 7.83 14.15 5.12
C THR A 507 7.38 12.76 4.71
N GLY A 508 7.70 12.35 3.49
CA GLY A 508 7.37 11.01 3.00
C GLY A 508 8.49 10.40 2.16
N SER A 509 8.60 9.09 2.25
CA SER A 509 9.46 8.31 1.35
C SER A 509 8.82 8.24 -0.04
N PHE A 510 9.57 8.59 -1.07
CA PHE A 510 9.10 8.67 -2.45
C PHE A 510 10.05 7.91 -3.36
N SER A 511 9.51 6.96 -4.12
CA SER A 511 10.29 6.13 -5.05
C SER A 511 9.75 6.28 -6.47
N MET A 512 10.65 6.58 -7.40
CA MET A 512 10.36 6.71 -8.83
C MET A 512 11.32 5.82 -9.62
N ALA A 513 10.82 5.20 -10.66
CA ALA A 513 11.61 4.44 -11.62
C ALA A 513 11.04 4.63 -13.03
N GLY A 514 11.88 4.40 -14.03
CA GLY A 514 11.48 4.45 -15.42
C GLY A 514 12.63 4.21 -16.37
N GLU A 515 12.36 4.46 -17.65
CA GLU A 515 13.29 4.39 -18.76
C GLU A 515 13.71 5.81 -19.20
N GLY A 516 14.82 5.95 -19.92
CA GLY A 516 15.34 7.21 -20.43
C GLY A 516 16.53 7.02 -21.38
N GLU A 517 17.13 8.12 -21.83
CA GLU A 517 18.33 8.08 -22.68
C GLU A 517 19.60 7.88 -21.83
N PRO A 518 20.42 6.83 -22.06
CA PRO A 518 21.65 6.57 -21.32
C PRO A 518 22.60 7.77 -21.23
N GLY A 519 23.17 8.00 -20.04
CA GLY A 519 24.08 9.12 -19.80
C GLY A 519 23.41 10.49 -19.64
N THR A 520 22.09 10.59 -19.81
CA THR A 520 21.32 11.77 -19.38
C THR A 520 21.01 11.71 -17.88
N SER A 521 20.35 12.74 -17.36
CA SER A 521 19.93 12.80 -15.96
C SER A 521 18.46 13.13 -15.84
N VAL A 522 17.72 12.44 -14.96
CA VAL A 522 16.31 12.76 -14.68
C VAL A 522 16.25 13.57 -13.39
N HIS A 523 15.72 14.78 -13.50
CA HIS A 523 15.56 15.75 -12.42
C HIS A 523 14.08 15.78 -12.02
N PHE A 524 13.80 16.06 -10.75
CA PHE A 524 12.47 15.94 -10.16
C PHE A 524 12.07 17.21 -9.42
N TRP A 525 10.85 17.68 -9.65
CA TRP A 525 10.29 18.88 -9.03
C TRP A 525 9.00 18.57 -8.26
N VAL A 526 8.79 19.32 -7.18
CA VAL A 526 7.54 19.39 -6.40
C VAL A 526 7.15 20.87 -6.34
N GLY A 527 6.05 21.23 -7.00
CA GLY A 527 5.77 22.62 -7.35
C GLY A 527 6.93 23.19 -8.18
N GLU A 528 7.49 24.33 -7.73
CA GLU A 528 8.63 24.99 -8.37
C GLU A 528 10.01 24.50 -7.89
N SER A 529 10.08 23.69 -6.83
CA SER A 529 11.35 23.30 -6.19
C SER A 529 11.91 21.97 -6.75
N GLU A 530 13.18 21.97 -7.20
CA GLU A 530 13.92 20.72 -7.51
C GLU A 530 14.17 19.96 -6.20
N ILE A 531 13.62 18.74 -6.08
CA ILE A 531 13.82 17.85 -4.93
C ILE A 531 15.03 16.91 -5.10
N GLY A 532 15.60 16.86 -6.30
CA GLY A 532 16.81 16.11 -6.62
C GLY A 532 16.79 15.51 -8.02
N LYS A 533 17.76 14.63 -8.29
CA LYS A 533 17.99 14.02 -9.59
C LYS A 533 18.72 12.69 -9.51
N THR A 534 18.58 11.89 -10.57
CA THR A 534 19.29 10.64 -10.80
C THR A 534 19.93 10.62 -12.19
N ALA A 535 20.86 9.71 -12.43
CA ALA A 535 21.41 9.45 -13.77
C ALA A 535 20.64 8.32 -14.45
N VAL A 536 20.58 8.33 -15.79
CA VAL A 536 20.11 7.19 -16.58
C VAL A 536 21.30 6.27 -16.86
N SER A 537 21.14 5.00 -16.53
CA SER A 537 22.16 3.96 -16.66
C SER A 537 22.41 3.58 -18.12
N ASP A 538 23.52 2.86 -18.38
CA ASP A 538 23.89 2.40 -19.73
C ASP A 538 22.85 1.45 -20.37
N ASP A 539 21.98 0.82 -19.56
CA ASP A 539 20.85 -0.01 -20.00
C ASP A 539 19.55 0.77 -20.30
N GLY A 540 19.58 2.11 -20.15
CA GLY A 540 18.43 2.99 -20.35
C GLY A 540 17.49 3.08 -19.15
N THR A 541 17.77 2.41 -18.03
CA THR A 541 16.93 2.46 -16.82
C THR A 541 17.42 3.49 -15.80
N TRP A 542 16.49 4.02 -15.02
CA TRP A 542 16.79 4.85 -13.85
C TRP A 542 15.85 4.52 -12.69
N ALA A 543 16.39 4.68 -11.48
CA ALA A 543 15.63 4.67 -10.24
C ALA A 543 16.08 5.85 -9.37
N TYR A 544 15.15 6.37 -8.58
CA TYR A 544 15.41 7.43 -7.61
C TYR A 544 14.49 7.27 -6.41
N GLN A 545 15.10 7.13 -5.22
CA GLN A 545 14.39 7.10 -3.95
C GLN A 545 14.90 8.26 -3.10
N THR A 546 13.97 9.04 -2.53
CA THR A 546 14.28 10.17 -1.66
C THR A 546 13.24 10.32 -0.55
N GLU A 547 13.53 11.15 0.44
CA GLU A 547 12.52 11.66 1.37
C GLU A 547 12.18 13.09 0.98
N ILE A 548 10.90 13.36 0.71
CA ILE A 548 10.42 14.70 0.37
C ILE A 548 9.73 15.29 1.59
N THR A 549 10.17 16.46 2.03
CA THR A 549 9.44 17.31 2.98
C THR A 549 8.74 18.44 2.22
N ALA A 550 7.41 18.52 2.32
CA ALA A 550 6.62 19.61 1.71
C ALA A 550 5.49 20.08 2.66
N PRO A 551 4.94 21.30 2.48
CA PRO A 551 3.78 21.76 3.26
C PRO A 551 2.57 20.84 3.10
N SER A 552 1.74 20.69 4.13
CA SER A 552 0.52 19.87 4.04
C SER A 552 -0.42 20.37 2.93
N GLY A 553 -0.74 19.52 1.95
CA GLY A 553 -1.55 19.87 0.79
C GLY A 553 -1.20 19.08 -0.47
N THR A 554 -1.91 19.34 -1.56
CA THR A 554 -1.61 18.75 -2.88
C THR A 554 -0.55 19.58 -3.60
N HIS A 555 0.53 18.94 -4.04
CA HIS A 555 1.59 19.55 -4.84
C HIS A 555 1.75 18.80 -6.17
N ASP A 556 1.97 19.55 -7.25
CA ASP A 556 2.24 18.95 -8.56
C ASP A 556 3.68 18.45 -8.64
N VAL A 557 3.84 17.18 -9.03
CA VAL A 557 5.12 16.51 -9.18
C VAL A 557 5.40 16.26 -10.66
N ILE A 558 6.60 16.66 -11.10
CA ILE A 558 7.05 16.61 -12.50
C ILE A 558 8.49 16.09 -12.55
N ALA A 559 8.76 15.13 -13.42
CA ALA A 559 10.11 14.76 -13.81
C ALA A 559 10.48 15.42 -15.15
N ARG A 560 11.74 15.84 -15.33
CA ARG A 560 12.29 16.22 -16.64
C ARG A 560 13.59 15.46 -16.88
N MET A 561 13.75 14.89 -18.07
CA MET A 561 15.01 14.30 -18.52
C MET A 561 15.88 15.43 -19.10
N VAL A 562 17.13 15.51 -18.66
CA VAL A 562 18.05 16.64 -18.90
C VAL A 562 19.39 16.12 -19.42
N ASN A 563 19.84 16.66 -20.55
CA ASN A 563 21.08 16.25 -21.22
C ASN A 563 22.34 16.84 -20.56
N SER A 564 23.52 16.49 -21.09
CA SER A 564 24.83 16.99 -20.64
C SER A 564 24.97 18.53 -20.68
N ASP A 565 24.20 19.20 -21.53
CA ASP A 565 24.24 20.65 -21.74
C ASP A 565 23.23 21.39 -20.85
N GLY A 566 22.51 20.67 -19.98
CA GLY A 566 21.50 21.23 -19.09
C GLY A 566 20.13 21.49 -19.74
N ARG A 567 19.86 20.95 -20.94
CA ARG A 567 18.57 21.11 -21.64
C ARG A 567 17.59 20.00 -21.30
N SER A 568 16.35 20.37 -20.99
CA SER A 568 15.22 19.43 -20.83
C SER A 568 14.88 18.78 -22.18
N LEU A 569 15.10 17.46 -22.31
CA LEU A 569 14.76 16.66 -23.49
C LEU A 569 13.31 16.17 -23.49
N MET A 570 12.78 15.86 -22.31
CA MET A 570 11.43 15.32 -22.12
C MET A 570 10.89 15.71 -20.74
N ARG A 571 9.56 15.84 -20.62
CA ARG A 571 8.83 16.16 -19.38
C ARG A 571 7.80 15.07 -19.11
N SER A 572 7.62 14.65 -17.85
CA SER A 572 6.55 13.72 -17.48
C SER A 572 5.18 14.40 -17.53
N LYS A 573 4.10 13.61 -17.58
CA LYS A 573 2.78 14.13 -17.20
C LYS A 573 2.86 14.67 -15.76
N VAL A 574 2.18 15.79 -15.50
CA VAL A 574 2.04 16.36 -14.16
C VAL A 574 1.24 15.39 -13.28
N ARG A 575 1.72 15.14 -12.07
CA ARG A 575 1.06 14.26 -11.09
C ARG A 575 0.77 15.04 -9.81
N PRO A 576 -0.49 15.38 -9.49
CA PRO A 576 -0.84 15.95 -8.20
C PRO A 576 -0.68 14.88 -7.11
N ILE A 577 0.14 15.17 -6.10
CA ILE A 577 0.40 14.27 -4.97
C ILE A 577 0.05 14.98 -3.67
N TYR A 578 -0.74 14.33 -2.83
CA TYR A 578 -1.12 14.87 -1.51
C TYR A 578 -0.03 14.56 -0.47
N PHE A 579 0.53 15.61 0.10
CA PHE A 579 1.45 15.57 1.22
C PHE A 579 0.62 15.75 2.50
N GLY A 580 0.37 14.64 3.19
CA GLY A 580 -0.42 14.59 4.42
C GLY A 580 -0.39 13.21 5.06
N ALA A 581 -0.90 13.10 6.29
CA ALA A 581 -1.43 11.82 6.72
C ALA A 581 -2.70 11.55 5.89
N PRO A 582 -2.86 10.37 5.27
CA PRO A 582 -4.12 10.00 4.64
C PRO A 582 -5.19 9.78 5.72
N ASP A 583 -6.43 10.12 5.41
CA ASP A 583 -7.56 9.84 6.29
C ASP A 583 -7.89 8.34 6.29
N ASP A 584 -8.44 7.84 7.40
CA ASP A 584 -8.97 6.48 7.44
C ASP A 584 -10.32 6.40 6.72
N LEU A 585 -10.28 6.18 5.40
CA LEU A 585 -11.47 6.16 4.55
C LEU A 585 -12.44 5.02 4.92
N LYS A 586 -12.01 4.02 5.71
CA LYS A 586 -12.88 2.94 6.21
C LYS A 586 -13.87 3.41 7.28
N ILE A 587 -13.74 4.65 7.77
CA ILE A 587 -14.76 5.32 8.59
C ILE A 587 -16.02 5.62 7.77
N VAL A 588 -15.91 5.75 6.44
CA VAL A 588 -17.06 5.82 5.52
C VAL A 588 -17.65 4.41 5.31
N TRP A 589 -18.92 4.24 5.65
CA TRP A 589 -19.59 2.94 5.60
C TRP A 589 -19.72 2.43 4.17
N GLY A 590 -19.19 1.23 3.93
CA GLY A 590 -19.09 0.59 2.62
C GLY A 590 -17.67 0.56 2.04
N ILE A 591 -16.75 1.38 2.56
CA ILE A 591 -15.33 1.38 2.15
C ILE A 591 -14.56 0.36 3.00
N GLY A 592 -14.28 -0.80 2.42
CA GLY A 592 -13.36 -1.79 3.00
C GLY A 592 -11.89 -1.52 2.65
N PRO A 593 -10.91 -2.16 3.32
CA PRO A 593 -9.47 -1.94 3.06
C PRO A 593 -9.04 -2.10 1.58
N LYS A 594 -9.73 -2.95 0.80
CA LYS A 594 -9.44 -3.12 -0.63
C LYS A 594 -10.02 -2.00 -1.51
N ILE A 595 -11.09 -1.34 -1.05
CA ILE A 595 -11.69 -0.18 -1.71
C ILE A 595 -10.89 1.09 -1.37
N GLU A 596 -10.48 1.24 -0.11
CA GLU A 596 -9.51 2.25 0.32
C GLU A 596 -8.23 2.19 -0.53
N GLN A 597 -7.69 0.99 -0.78
CA GLN A 597 -6.54 0.81 -1.70
C GLN A 597 -6.83 1.24 -3.15
N LEU A 598 -8.07 1.11 -3.66
CA LEU A 598 -8.43 1.51 -5.03
C LEU A 598 -8.61 3.04 -5.15
N LEU A 599 -9.21 3.67 -4.13
CA LEU A 599 -9.34 5.13 -4.02
C LEU A 599 -7.96 5.79 -3.88
N ASN A 600 -7.12 5.26 -2.99
CA ASN A 600 -5.73 5.67 -2.84
C ASN A 600 -4.93 5.49 -4.14
N ALA A 601 -5.16 4.43 -4.92
CA ALA A 601 -4.50 4.22 -6.22
C ALA A 601 -4.91 5.23 -7.32
N LYS A 602 -5.98 6.03 -7.09
CA LYS A 602 -6.41 7.13 -7.97
C LYS A 602 -6.20 8.51 -7.35
N GLY A 603 -5.48 8.60 -6.24
CA GLY A 603 -5.13 9.87 -5.58
C GLY A 603 -6.14 10.40 -4.55
N ILE A 604 -7.17 9.61 -4.21
CA ILE A 604 -8.20 10.00 -3.22
C ILE A 604 -7.75 9.51 -1.84
N TYR A 605 -7.02 10.35 -1.11
CA TYR A 605 -6.42 10.04 0.21
C TYR A 605 -7.13 10.67 1.41
N THR A 606 -8.12 11.53 1.20
CA THR A 606 -8.77 12.32 2.26
C THR A 606 -10.28 12.31 2.15
N PHE A 607 -10.96 12.50 3.28
CA PHE A 607 -12.40 12.70 3.36
C PHE A 607 -12.84 13.90 2.52
N ALA A 608 -12.09 15.00 2.57
CA ALA A 608 -12.36 16.18 1.75
C ALA A 608 -12.32 15.84 0.25
N LYS A 609 -11.31 15.08 -0.21
CA LYS A 609 -11.22 14.74 -1.64
C LYS A 609 -12.26 13.71 -2.08
N LEU A 610 -12.63 12.77 -1.21
CA LEU A 610 -13.72 11.84 -1.44
C LEU A 610 -15.10 12.55 -1.48
N ALA A 611 -15.28 13.63 -0.71
CA ALA A 611 -16.48 14.48 -0.75
C ALA A 611 -16.61 15.30 -2.04
N GLU A 612 -15.48 15.75 -2.62
CA GLU A 612 -15.45 16.40 -3.94
C GLU A 612 -15.65 15.42 -5.12
N THR A 613 -15.51 14.11 -4.89
CA THR A 613 -15.55 13.12 -5.96
C THR A 613 -17.01 12.74 -6.30
N SER A 614 -17.38 12.80 -7.58
CA SER A 614 -18.72 12.40 -8.02
C SER A 614 -18.94 10.89 -7.87
N SER A 615 -20.17 10.49 -7.55
CA SER A 615 -20.60 9.09 -7.50
C SER A 615 -20.32 8.36 -8.82
N GLU A 616 -20.57 9.01 -9.96
CA GLU A 616 -20.28 8.48 -11.30
C GLU A 616 -18.81 8.08 -11.49
N PHE A 617 -17.87 8.87 -10.96
CA PHE A 617 -16.43 8.55 -11.03
C PHE A 617 -16.06 7.38 -10.10
N ILE A 618 -16.68 7.31 -8.92
CA ILE A 618 -16.52 6.19 -7.99
C ILE A 618 -17.06 4.90 -8.61
N ASP A 619 -18.23 4.93 -9.24
CA ASP A 619 -18.79 3.79 -9.97
C ASP A 619 -17.90 3.34 -11.13
N GLN A 620 -17.41 4.29 -11.95
CA GLN A 620 -16.47 3.98 -13.05
C GLN A 620 -15.17 3.32 -12.54
N LEU A 621 -14.63 3.80 -11.42
CA LEU A 621 -13.44 3.22 -10.78
C LEU A 621 -13.69 1.78 -10.29
N LEU A 622 -14.83 1.53 -9.66
CA LEU A 622 -15.15 0.21 -9.11
C LEU A 622 -15.56 -0.77 -10.21
N ASP A 623 -16.06 -0.30 -11.35
CA ASP A 623 -16.24 -1.07 -12.57
C ASP A 623 -14.92 -1.47 -13.22
N GLU A 624 -13.94 -0.57 -13.30
CA GLU A 624 -12.57 -0.87 -13.76
C GLU A 624 -11.88 -1.90 -12.84
N ALA A 625 -12.10 -1.81 -11.52
CA ALA A 625 -11.63 -2.78 -10.54
C ALA A 625 -12.40 -4.13 -10.57
N GLY A 626 -13.59 -4.14 -11.18
CA GLY A 626 -14.35 -5.33 -11.54
C GLY A 626 -15.53 -5.71 -10.63
N PRO A 627 -16.40 -6.65 -11.08
CA PRO A 627 -17.77 -6.79 -10.56
C PRO A 627 -17.95 -7.13 -9.07
N ARG A 628 -16.87 -7.47 -8.35
CA ARG A 628 -16.90 -7.78 -6.92
C ARG A 628 -17.06 -6.53 -6.04
N PHE A 629 -16.80 -5.34 -6.57
CA PHE A 629 -16.86 -4.10 -5.80
C PHE A 629 -18.22 -3.38 -5.89
N ARG A 630 -19.14 -3.83 -6.77
CA ARG A 630 -20.49 -3.28 -7.00
C ARG A 630 -21.52 -3.55 -5.89
N LEU A 631 -21.08 -3.90 -4.68
CA LEU A 631 -21.95 -4.42 -3.60
C LEU A 631 -22.26 -3.38 -2.50
N SER A 632 -21.70 -2.18 -2.59
CA SER A 632 -21.93 -1.07 -1.66
C SER A 632 -22.81 0.00 -2.32
N ASN A 633 -23.46 0.85 -1.50
CA ASN A 633 -24.13 2.04 -2.01
C ASN A 633 -23.13 3.21 -2.08
N HIS A 634 -22.54 3.44 -3.26
CA HIS A 634 -21.48 4.43 -3.46
C HIS A 634 -21.99 5.88 -3.49
N GLU A 635 -23.27 6.08 -3.82
CA GLU A 635 -23.93 7.40 -3.85
C GLU A 635 -23.90 8.08 -2.46
N ALA A 636 -23.88 7.28 -1.39
CA ALA A 636 -23.79 7.74 -0.01
C ALA A 636 -22.34 7.97 0.49
N TRP A 637 -21.30 7.76 -0.32
CA TRP A 637 -19.91 7.95 0.12
C TRP A 637 -19.45 9.41 0.14
N PRO A 638 -19.71 10.26 -0.87
CA PRO A 638 -19.27 11.66 -0.84
C PRO A 638 -19.88 12.44 0.33
N GLU A 639 -21.16 12.21 0.66
CA GLU A 639 -21.83 12.89 1.78
C GLU A 639 -21.33 12.42 3.15
N GLN A 640 -21.06 11.11 3.31
CA GLN A 640 -20.38 10.62 4.52
C GLN A 640 -18.97 11.20 4.65
N ALA A 641 -18.22 11.28 3.54
CA ALA A 641 -16.91 11.87 3.52
C ALA A 641 -16.96 13.37 3.83
N ARG A 642 -17.98 14.11 3.37
CA ARG A 642 -18.20 15.52 3.73
C ARG A 642 -18.39 15.69 5.24
N LEU A 643 -19.25 14.87 5.84
CA LEU A 643 -19.48 14.89 7.30
C LEU A 643 -18.22 14.49 8.10
N ALA A 644 -17.40 13.57 7.59
CA ALA A 644 -16.11 13.21 8.19
C ALA A 644 -15.07 14.33 8.07
N ALA A 645 -14.97 14.98 6.91
CA ALA A 645 -14.09 16.13 6.67
C ALA A 645 -14.44 17.34 7.55
N GLU A 646 -15.74 17.58 7.74
CA GLU A 646 -16.27 18.60 8.68
C GLU A 646 -16.11 18.21 10.16
N SER A 647 -15.52 17.03 10.47
CA SER A 647 -15.41 16.45 11.82
C SER A 647 -16.76 16.31 12.55
N ALA A 648 -17.86 16.20 11.79
CA ALA A 648 -19.23 16.15 12.28
C ALA A 648 -19.63 14.72 12.70
N TRP A 649 -18.83 14.10 13.56
CA TRP A 649 -18.90 12.66 13.87
C TRP A 649 -20.28 12.17 14.35
N ASP A 650 -21.00 12.96 15.15
CA ASP A 650 -22.36 12.62 15.60
C ASP A 650 -23.36 12.62 14.42
N ALA A 651 -23.25 13.58 13.50
CA ALA A 651 -24.10 13.67 12.31
C ALA A 651 -23.75 12.57 11.28
N LEU A 652 -22.46 12.25 11.11
CA LEU A 652 -22.01 11.09 10.33
C LEU A 652 -22.62 9.80 10.88
N LYS A 653 -22.60 9.61 12.20
CA LYS A 653 -23.18 8.44 12.85
C LYS A 653 -24.70 8.37 12.68
N GLU A 654 -25.42 9.48 12.81
CA GLU A 654 -26.87 9.53 12.56
C GLU A 654 -27.20 9.22 11.09
N TYR A 655 -26.38 9.70 10.15
CA TYR A 655 -26.50 9.39 8.72
C TYR A 655 -26.23 7.90 8.41
N GLN A 656 -25.19 7.32 9.02
CA GLN A 656 -24.88 5.89 8.91
C GLN A 656 -25.96 5.00 9.55
N GLU A 657 -26.54 5.39 10.69
CA GLU A 657 -27.65 4.67 11.31
C GLU A 657 -28.94 4.70 10.48
N LYS A 658 -29.14 5.73 9.64
CA LYS A 658 -30.23 5.79 8.64
C LYS A 658 -29.96 4.91 7.40
N LEU A 659 -28.70 4.62 7.08
CA LEU A 659 -28.29 3.75 5.98
C LEU A 659 -28.28 2.26 6.35
N ASP A 660 -28.24 1.90 7.64
CA ASP A 660 -28.34 0.50 8.10
C ASP A 660 -29.77 -0.05 7.96
N TRP A 661 -30.10 -0.48 6.74
CA TRP A 661 -31.35 -1.14 6.36
C TRP A 661 -31.75 -2.34 7.22
N ARG A 662 -30.86 -2.85 8.10
CA ARG A 662 -31.14 -3.95 9.03
C ARG A 662 -31.78 -3.50 10.35
N LYS A 663 -31.91 -2.19 10.62
CA LYS A 663 -32.38 -1.67 11.92
C LYS A 663 -33.63 -0.79 11.89
N GLY A 664 -34.01 -0.23 10.74
CA GLY A 664 -35.18 0.67 10.64
C GLY A 664 -36.10 0.26 9.51
N GLY A 665 -37.26 -0.32 9.83
CA GLY A 665 -38.33 -0.56 8.87
C GLY A 665 -39.37 0.54 8.90
N LEU A 666 -39.42 1.37 7.86
CA LEU A 666 -40.60 2.15 7.45
C LEU A 666 -40.54 2.39 5.94
N HIS A 667 -41.70 2.41 5.29
CA HIS A 667 -41.84 2.91 3.92
C HIS A 667 -41.99 4.43 3.96
N GLU A 668 -41.45 5.10 2.94
CA GLU A 668 -42.22 6.00 2.06
C GLU A 668 -41.77 5.78 0.61
#